data_AF-A0A6C0H341-F1
#
_entry.id   AF-A0A6C0H341-F1
#
_cell.length_a   1.000
_cell.length_b   1.000
_cell.length_c   1.000
_cell.angle_alpha   90.00
_cell.angle_beta   90.00
_cell.angle_gamma   90.00
#
_symmetry.space_group_name_H-M   'P 1'
#
loop_
_entity.id
_entity.type
_entity.pdbx_description
1 polymer ?
#
loop_
_entity_poly.entity_id
_entity_poly.type
_entity_poly.pdbx_seq_one_letter_code
_entity_poly.pdbx_strand_id
1 'polypeptide(L)'
;MIITKMLRLKLVNDKNTTSRNVLCISAPEDGESLPQKTVIVIDYSGSMSSDATPGLPETERDGISILMLIIYCIKVMIGCYSKKDSVSIVCFNENAQLYFPMTNMTDANKNKLLSELESIRAGGSTRIWSGIKMGLDTLKNSFQVNKQCNQTIMVFTDGKDESANKPLRGNIYELDGFIRDNSDWCKTITMNTVGFGNQLDSKELFEMAERLNGTFSHIPESSTAGTIMINRLATDLTTYGNNIRVIATMKDDSVSSTNIGSICVGQNRTHPICHSLDNTQKIEVSMFNGLTHVVTQVDLTTVTEDKKTVLECWAKLDLIKTIEHNIDKIQTTSPTVSLPYCTVQFANFRTRNEMNNSYPYIQGCLKDVDDQLRKAVEKEKWCAAWGLHYLRSYLHTTRKEIVNNFRDYAIQHFASNKFTDLQTHCEKIFLATPPIPKKTPVARTNTSTSTPRLNPTIDTSTLSSNSSFENRYFGSCFHPESSILMADGSVKTVGKVRKGDIVSCGDNRVATVRCVTFSPGLFEMVDIDGFSLTSTHPIRSLDPNENKWVYPKDISSNRSEYDQVVNFLLDAHHEILGVRSRSLTPVRCCTLAHGLKGEVIEHDYLGTDKVTRDLEKIPGFYCGVISVCFTREHEYISGVVSIV
;
A
#
# COMPACT_ATOMS: atom_id res chain seq x y z
N MET A 1 -14.14 -11.41 -36.09
CA MET A 1 -14.97 -10.58 -35.19
C MET A 1 -14.02 -9.71 -34.36
N ILE A 2 -13.70 -8.50 -34.83
CA ILE A 2 -12.80 -7.56 -34.15
C ILE A 2 -13.67 -6.76 -33.18
N ILE A 3 -14.09 -7.38 -32.08
CA ILE A 3 -14.89 -6.69 -31.06
C ILE A 3 -13.92 -5.97 -30.11
N THR A 4 -13.84 -4.65 -30.34
CA THR A 4 -13.51 -3.57 -29.39
C THR A 4 -12.17 -3.61 -28.65
N LYS A 5 -11.10 -3.17 -29.34
CA LYS A 5 -9.92 -2.55 -28.70
C LYS A 5 -10.10 -1.03 -28.47
N MET A 6 -11.31 -0.58 -28.14
CA MET A 6 -11.61 0.85 -28.04
C MET A 6 -12.11 1.22 -26.65
N LEU A 7 -11.62 2.35 -26.15
CA LEU A 7 -12.16 2.99 -24.95
C LEU A 7 -13.59 3.46 -25.23
N ARG A 8 -14.48 3.34 -24.25
CA ARG A 8 -15.78 4.01 -24.30
C ARG A 8 -15.61 5.42 -23.77
N LEU A 9 -16.01 6.40 -24.56
CA LEU A 9 -15.89 7.82 -24.25
C LEU A 9 -17.28 8.41 -24.08
N LYS A 10 -17.49 9.17 -23.01
CA LYS A 10 -18.77 9.81 -22.70
C LYS A 10 -18.56 11.19 -22.11
N LEU A 11 -19.26 12.20 -22.61
CA LEU A 11 -19.28 13.52 -21.99
C LEU A 11 -20.43 13.62 -20.99
N VAL A 12 -20.12 14.15 -19.82
CA VAL A 12 -21.09 14.42 -18.77
C VAL A 12 -21.00 15.85 -18.25
N ASN A 13 -22.13 16.36 -17.76
CA ASN A 13 -22.21 17.66 -17.09
C ASN A 13 -23.16 17.61 -15.89
N ASP A 14 -23.20 18.71 -15.13
CA ASP A 14 -24.22 18.99 -14.13
C ASP A 14 -25.06 20.15 -14.66
N LYS A 15 -26.39 19.96 -14.75
CA LYS A 15 -27.32 20.98 -15.28
C LYS A 15 -27.25 22.30 -14.52
N ASN A 16 -26.82 22.27 -13.26
CA ASN A 16 -26.66 23.46 -12.43
C ASN A 16 -25.32 24.18 -12.66
N THR A 17 -24.37 23.53 -13.35
CA THR A 17 -23.05 24.07 -13.68
C THR A 17 -22.70 23.77 -15.15
N THR A 18 -23.39 24.45 -16.06
CA THR A 18 -23.29 24.23 -17.53
C THR A 18 -21.89 24.46 -18.12
N SER A 19 -20.96 25.05 -17.36
CA SER A 19 -19.55 25.24 -17.74
C SER A 19 -18.61 24.11 -17.32
N ARG A 20 -19.10 23.08 -16.63
CA ARG A 20 -18.28 22.00 -16.03
C ARG A 20 -18.47 20.67 -16.75
N ASN A 21 -17.94 20.57 -17.97
CA ASN A 21 -17.95 19.32 -18.72
C ASN A 21 -16.84 18.38 -18.25
N VAL A 22 -17.15 17.08 -18.17
CA VAL A 22 -16.22 16.02 -17.79
C VAL A 22 -16.26 14.92 -18.84
N LEU A 23 -15.09 14.47 -19.27
CA LEU A 23 -14.92 13.31 -20.14
C LEU A 23 -14.72 12.07 -19.28
N CYS A 24 -15.62 11.11 -19.42
CA CYS A 24 -15.50 9.77 -18.86
C CYS A 24 -14.82 8.86 -19.89
N ILE A 25 -13.79 8.14 -19.45
CA ILE A 25 -12.98 7.23 -20.26
C ILE A 25 -13.04 5.86 -19.60
N SER A 26 -13.66 4.90 -20.26
CA SER A 26 -13.85 3.55 -19.70
C SER A 26 -13.11 2.50 -20.52
N ALA A 27 -12.29 1.70 -19.85
CA ALA A 27 -11.73 0.49 -20.43
C ALA A 27 -12.78 -0.64 -20.45
N PRO A 28 -12.73 -1.56 -21.42
CA PRO A 28 -13.62 -2.72 -21.44
C PRO A 28 -13.49 -3.59 -20.17
N GLU A 29 -14.61 -4.07 -19.64
CA GLU A 29 -14.66 -5.00 -18.50
C GLU A 29 -14.13 -6.39 -18.88
N ASP A 30 -14.53 -6.89 -20.06
CA ASP A 30 -14.10 -8.18 -20.60
C ASP A 30 -12.73 -8.13 -21.32
N GLY A 31 -11.96 -7.06 -21.10
CA GLY A 31 -10.65 -6.89 -21.70
C GLY A 31 -9.63 -7.90 -21.15
N GLU A 32 -8.78 -8.47 -22.00
CA GLU A 32 -7.58 -9.16 -21.54
C GLU A 32 -6.44 -8.17 -21.33
N SER A 33 -5.74 -8.26 -20.19
CA SER A 33 -4.47 -7.55 -20.02
C SER A 33 -3.39 -8.22 -20.86
N LEU A 34 -2.50 -7.41 -21.43
CA LEU A 34 -1.38 -7.92 -22.21
C LEU A 34 -0.30 -8.50 -21.29
N PRO A 35 0.49 -9.48 -21.78
CA PRO A 35 1.67 -9.94 -21.08
C PRO A 35 2.61 -8.77 -20.73
N GLN A 36 3.27 -8.86 -19.59
CA GLN A 36 4.22 -7.86 -19.11
C GLN A 36 5.65 -8.21 -19.51
N LYS A 37 6.41 -7.20 -19.94
CA LYS A 37 7.88 -7.22 -19.97
C LYS A 37 8.39 -6.19 -18.98
N THR A 38 8.98 -6.66 -17.89
CA THR A 38 9.44 -5.80 -16.80
C THR A 38 10.96 -5.84 -16.69
N VAL A 39 11.61 -4.67 -16.69
CA VAL A 39 12.99 -4.54 -16.21
C VAL A 39 12.96 -3.96 -14.81
N ILE A 40 13.44 -4.71 -13.84
CA ILE A 40 13.56 -4.27 -12.45
C ILE A 40 15.00 -3.77 -12.24
N VAL A 41 15.13 -2.48 -11.92
CA VAL A 41 16.40 -1.80 -11.67
C VAL A 41 16.55 -1.62 -10.17
N ILE A 42 17.53 -2.29 -9.58
CA ILE A 42 17.76 -2.35 -8.14
C ILE A 42 19.01 -1.57 -7.79
N ASP A 43 18.85 -0.54 -6.96
CA ASP A 43 19.95 0.07 -6.23
C ASP A 43 20.48 -0.92 -5.20
N TYR A 44 21.78 -1.19 -5.24
CA TYR A 44 22.47 -1.99 -4.23
C TYR A 44 23.69 -1.25 -3.68
N SER A 45 23.66 0.08 -3.68
CA SER A 45 24.68 0.91 -3.03
C SER A 45 24.76 0.67 -1.52
N GLY A 46 25.83 1.17 -0.89
CA GLY A 46 26.09 0.96 0.54
C GLY A 46 24.95 1.43 1.45
N SER A 47 24.25 2.52 1.09
CA SER A 47 23.10 3.06 1.85
C SER A 47 21.97 2.05 2.00
N MET A 48 21.79 1.15 1.04
CA MET A 48 20.77 0.09 1.05
C MET A 48 20.96 -0.93 2.19
N SER A 49 22.09 -0.88 2.90
CA SER A 49 22.33 -1.63 4.16
C SER A 49 21.66 -0.99 5.38
N SER A 50 21.15 0.24 5.25
CA SER A 50 20.46 0.96 6.32
C SER A 50 19.19 0.24 6.75
N ASP A 51 18.77 0.51 7.98
CA ASP A 51 17.58 -0.07 8.57
C ASP A 51 16.30 0.38 7.85
N ALA A 52 15.42 -0.55 7.49
CA ALA A 52 14.15 -0.27 6.82
C ALA A 52 13.06 0.26 7.76
N THR A 53 13.33 0.30 9.08
CA THR A 53 12.47 0.77 10.16
C THR A 53 13.18 1.83 11.02
N PRO A 54 13.63 2.95 10.43
CA PRO A 54 14.51 3.90 11.14
C PRO A 54 13.81 4.63 12.31
N GLY A 55 12.48 4.58 12.39
CA GLY A 55 11.68 5.21 13.45
C GLY A 55 11.69 4.47 14.79
N LEU A 56 12.15 3.21 14.82
CA LEU A 56 12.20 2.41 16.04
C LEU A 56 13.49 2.68 16.85
N PRO A 57 13.42 2.61 18.20
CA PRO A 57 14.61 2.58 19.06
C PRO A 57 15.62 1.53 18.58
N GLU A 58 16.93 1.77 18.75
CA GLU A 58 17.97 0.85 18.27
C GLU A 58 17.82 -0.58 18.81
N THR A 59 17.26 -0.72 20.01
CA THR A 59 16.98 -2.01 20.66
C THR A 59 15.78 -2.75 20.06
N GLU A 60 14.92 -2.06 19.32
CA GLU A 60 13.65 -2.55 18.76
C GLU A 60 13.67 -2.66 17.23
N ARG A 61 14.78 -2.26 16.59
CA ARG A 61 14.95 -2.36 15.15
C ARG A 61 14.84 -3.82 14.69
N ASP A 62 14.11 -4.03 13.59
CA ASP A 62 13.83 -5.37 13.05
C ASP A 62 15.08 -6.07 12.46
N GLY A 63 16.19 -5.36 12.31
CA GLY A 63 17.41 -5.89 11.70
C GLY A 63 17.27 -6.16 10.19
N ILE A 64 16.21 -5.61 9.58
CA ILE A 64 15.91 -5.72 8.16
C ILE A 64 16.50 -4.50 7.44
N SER A 65 17.41 -4.75 6.48
CA SER A 65 17.91 -3.65 5.65
C SER A 65 16.94 -3.30 4.52
N ILE A 66 17.06 -2.10 3.97
CA ILE A 66 16.26 -1.66 2.82
C ILE A 66 16.42 -2.63 1.63
N LEU A 67 17.66 -3.08 1.34
CA LEU A 67 17.90 -4.08 0.29
C LEU A 67 17.16 -5.40 0.56
N MET A 68 17.16 -5.89 1.80
CA MET A 68 16.45 -7.13 2.15
C MET A 68 14.95 -7.00 1.92
N LEU A 69 14.38 -5.85 2.28
CA LEU A 69 12.98 -5.53 2.03
C LEU A 69 12.65 -5.48 0.52
N ILE A 70 13.49 -4.83 -0.28
CA ILE A 70 13.31 -4.77 -1.75
C ILE A 70 13.37 -6.16 -2.37
N ILE A 71 14.39 -6.95 -2.02
CA ILE A 71 14.53 -8.31 -2.54
C ILE A 71 13.30 -9.13 -2.17
N TYR A 72 12.81 -9.02 -0.93
CA TYR A 72 11.60 -9.68 -0.51
C TYR A 72 10.37 -9.24 -1.33
N CYS A 73 10.15 -7.95 -1.54
CA CYS A 73 9.07 -7.45 -2.40
C CYS A 73 9.19 -7.98 -3.85
N ILE A 74 10.41 -8.04 -4.40
CA ILE A 74 10.65 -8.56 -5.74
C ILE A 74 10.36 -10.08 -5.80
N LYS A 75 10.69 -10.85 -4.75
CA LYS A 75 10.32 -12.28 -4.67
C LYS A 75 8.81 -12.47 -4.75
N VAL A 76 8.03 -11.64 -4.04
CA VAL A 76 6.56 -11.64 -4.12
C VAL A 76 6.12 -11.32 -5.56
N MET A 77 6.69 -10.29 -6.18
CA MET A 77 6.35 -9.93 -7.56
C MET A 77 6.60 -11.07 -8.55
N ILE A 78 7.74 -11.78 -8.42
CA ILE A 78 8.08 -12.93 -9.24
C ILE A 78 7.06 -14.06 -9.08
N GLY A 79 6.55 -14.26 -7.86
CA GLY A 79 5.48 -15.21 -7.58
C GLY A 79 4.23 -14.92 -8.42
N CYS A 80 3.84 -13.65 -8.55
CA CYS A 80 2.62 -13.23 -9.24
C CYS A 80 2.69 -13.23 -10.77
N TYR A 81 3.89 -13.14 -11.36
CA TYR A 81 4.03 -13.17 -12.82
C TYR A 81 3.59 -14.51 -13.42
N SER A 82 2.95 -14.50 -14.58
CA SER A 82 2.58 -15.70 -15.32
C SER A 82 3.70 -16.14 -16.27
N LYS A 83 3.60 -17.36 -16.82
CA LYS A 83 4.53 -17.86 -17.85
C LYS A 83 4.56 -17.03 -19.15
N LYS A 84 3.56 -16.15 -19.36
CA LYS A 84 3.51 -15.24 -20.52
C LYS A 84 4.37 -14.00 -20.30
N ASP A 85 4.64 -13.66 -19.05
CA ASP A 85 5.37 -12.46 -18.64
C ASP A 85 6.88 -12.71 -18.68
N SER A 86 7.65 -11.65 -18.91
CA SER A 86 9.11 -11.69 -18.92
C SER A 86 9.70 -10.67 -17.95
N VAL A 87 10.75 -11.07 -17.23
CA VAL A 87 11.44 -10.21 -16.26
C VAL A 87 12.93 -10.21 -16.54
N SER A 88 13.57 -9.05 -16.33
CA SER A 88 15.02 -8.86 -16.28
C SER A 88 15.38 -8.08 -15.01
N ILE A 89 16.55 -8.37 -14.44
CA ILE A 89 17.10 -7.63 -13.29
C ILE A 89 18.35 -6.88 -13.74
N VAL A 90 18.39 -5.58 -13.47
CA VAL A 90 19.57 -4.73 -13.56
C VAL A 90 19.90 -4.25 -12.15
N CYS A 91 21.15 -4.37 -11.74
CA CYS A 91 21.62 -3.86 -10.46
C CYS A 91 22.59 -2.71 -10.69
N PHE A 92 22.52 -1.66 -9.88
CA PHE A 92 23.48 -0.56 -9.95
C PHE A 92 23.99 -0.09 -8.59
N ASN A 93 25.26 0.29 -8.57
CA ASN A 93 25.94 1.06 -7.52
C ASN A 93 26.81 2.12 -8.23
N GLU A 94 28.13 2.06 -8.10
CA GLU A 94 29.12 2.76 -8.96
C GLU A 94 29.01 2.34 -10.43
N ASN A 95 28.65 1.08 -10.66
CA ASN A 95 28.50 0.49 -11.98
C ASN A 95 27.13 -0.17 -12.10
N ALA A 96 26.54 -0.08 -13.29
CA ALA A 96 25.36 -0.85 -13.66
C ALA A 96 25.78 -2.20 -14.25
N GLN A 97 25.05 -3.25 -13.89
CA GLN A 97 25.23 -4.60 -14.44
C GLN A 97 23.89 -5.26 -14.73
N LEU A 98 23.84 -6.01 -15.83
CA LEU A 98 22.73 -6.89 -16.14
C LEU A 98 22.87 -8.15 -15.27
N TYR A 99 22.06 -8.21 -14.22
CA TYR A 99 22.11 -9.28 -13.23
C TYR A 99 21.37 -10.53 -13.71
N PHE A 100 20.19 -10.34 -14.32
CA PHE A 100 19.41 -11.41 -14.91
C PHE A 100 18.83 -10.98 -16.26
N PRO A 101 19.08 -11.72 -17.37
CA PRO A 101 18.61 -11.34 -18.69
C PRO A 101 17.09 -11.47 -18.82
N MET A 102 16.50 -10.72 -19.77
CA MET A 102 15.06 -10.77 -20.05
C MET A 102 14.59 -12.20 -20.37
N THR A 103 13.83 -12.80 -19.45
CA THR A 103 13.46 -14.23 -19.48
C THR A 103 11.99 -14.41 -19.15
N ASN A 104 11.30 -15.37 -19.78
CA ASN A 104 9.89 -15.69 -19.46
C ASN A 104 9.78 -16.36 -18.08
N MET A 105 8.75 -15.99 -17.29
CA MET A 105 8.53 -16.44 -15.91
C MET A 105 7.85 -17.81 -15.82
N THR A 106 8.46 -18.82 -16.42
CA THR A 106 8.13 -20.24 -16.16
C THR A 106 8.55 -20.64 -14.74
N ASP A 107 7.97 -21.69 -14.16
CA ASP A 107 8.31 -22.11 -12.78
C ASP A 107 9.81 -22.39 -12.59
N ALA A 108 10.45 -23.01 -13.60
CA ALA A 108 11.89 -23.24 -13.59
C ALA A 108 12.69 -21.93 -13.59
N ASN A 109 12.30 -20.95 -14.42
CA ASN A 109 12.98 -19.66 -14.50
C ASN A 109 12.72 -18.78 -13.27
N LYS A 110 11.52 -18.86 -12.68
CA LYS A 110 11.21 -18.22 -11.40
C LYS A 110 12.14 -18.74 -10.31
N ASN A 111 12.26 -20.06 -10.15
CA ASN A 111 13.15 -20.66 -9.14
C ASN A 111 14.61 -20.25 -9.36
N LYS A 112 15.07 -20.23 -10.62
CA LYS A 112 16.40 -19.73 -10.96
C LYS A 112 16.59 -18.28 -10.53
N LEU A 113 15.69 -17.39 -10.92
CA LEU A 113 15.77 -15.97 -10.56
C LEU A 113 15.71 -15.76 -9.04
N LEU A 114 14.82 -16.47 -8.33
CA LEU A 114 14.71 -16.39 -6.88
C LEU A 114 16.01 -16.77 -6.18
N SER A 115 16.73 -17.80 -6.68
CA SER A 115 18.03 -18.20 -6.14
C SER A 115 19.13 -17.16 -6.41
N GLU A 116 19.12 -16.52 -7.58
CA GLU A 116 20.10 -15.49 -7.91
C GLU A 116 19.89 -14.21 -7.09
N LEU A 117 18.65 -13.85 -6.75
CA LEU A 117 18.40 -12.66 -5.92
C LEU A 117 19.04 -12.76 -4.52
N GLU A 118 19.29 -13.98 -4.02
CA GLU A 118 19.88 -14.20 -2.70
C GLU A 118 21.37 -13.87 -2.61
N SER A 119 22.06 -13.67 -3.73
CA SER A 119 23.47 -13.26 -3.75
C SER A 119 23.69 -11.75 -3.86
N ILE A 120 22.64 -10.93 -4.02
CA ILE A 120 22.79 -9.48 -4.09
C ILE A 120 23.21 -8.94 -2.72
N ARG A 121 24.30 -8.17 -2.66
CA ARG A 121 24.85 -7.60 -1.42
C ARG A 121 25.15 -6.12 -1.63
N ALA A 122 24.70 -5.29 -0.70
CA ALA A 122 24.89 -3.85 -0.78
C ALA A 122 26.38 -3.45 -0.71
N GLY A 123 26.80 -2.46 -1.49
CA GLY A 123 28.15 -1.90 -1.48
C GLY A 123 28.40 -0.88 -2.60
N GLY A 124 29.46 -0.09 -2.43
CA GLY A 124 29.82 1.01 -3.36
C GLY A 124 28.94 2.25 -3.21
N SER A 125 29.22 3.26 -4.03
CA SER A 125 28.40 4.49 -4.13
C SER A 125 27.20 4.34 -5.08
N THR A 126 26.46 5.42 -5.30
CA THR A 126 25.19 5.43 -6.07
C THR A 126 25.34 6.17 -7.40
N ARG A 127 24.95 5.54 -8.52
CA ARG A 127 24.89 6.11 -9.87
C ARG A 127 23.60 5.73 -10.61
N ILE A 128 22.49 6.38 -10.23
CA ILE A 128 21.11 6.15 -10.69
C ILE A 128 21.00 6.11 -12.22
N TRP A 129 21.57 7.11 -12.92
CA TRP A 129 21.45 7.15 -14.38
C TRP A 129 22.08 5.94 -15.08
N SER A 130 23.18 5.38 -14.54
CA SER A 130 23.80 4.20 -15.14
C SER A 130 22.87 2.98 -15.10
N GLY A 131 22.20 2.77 -13.96
CA GLY A 131 21.21 1.71 -13.79
C GLY A 131 19.98 1.92 -14.66
N ILE A 132 19.44 3.13 -14.68
CA ILE A 132 18.28 3.48 -15.51
C ILE A 132 18.60 3.29 -16.99
N LYS A 133 19.73 3.82 -17.47
CA LYS A 133 20.14 3.69 -18.87
C LYS A 133 20.31 2.22 -19.25
N MET A 134 20.98 1.42 -18.44
CA MET A 134 21.13 -0.02 -18.70
C MET A 134 19.77 -0.73 -18.70
N GLY A 135 18.86 -0.35 -17.81
CA GLY A 135 17.50 -0.88 -17.80
C GLY A 135 16.71 -0.54 -19.07
N LEU A 136 16.81 0.71 -19.54
CA LEU A 136 16.20 1.16 -20.79
C LEU A 136 16.80 0.44 -22.00
N ASP A 137 18.14 0.33 -22.06
CA ASP A 137 18.84 -0.40 -23.12
C ASP A 137 18.43 -1.88 -23.13
N THR A 138 18.30 -2.51 -21.96
CA THR A 138 17.87 -3.91 -21.82
C THR A 138 16.43 -4.11 -22.31
N LEU A 139 15.51 -3.23 -21.89
CA LEU A 139 14.11 -3.30 -22.32
C LEU A 139 14.00 -3.09 -23.83
N LYS A 140 14.71 -2.08 -24.37
CA LYS A 140 14.74 -1.76 -25.81
C LYS A 140 15.35 -2.89 -26.63
N ASN A 141 16.46 -3.49 -26.20
CA ASN A 141 17.09 -4.60 -26.93
C ASN A 141 16.22 -5.87 -26.91
N SER A 142 15.32 -6.01 -25.92
CA SER A 142 14.33 -7.08 -25.87
C SER A 142 13.06 -6.81 -26.68
N PHE A 143 12.96 -5.63 -27.31
CA PHE A 143 11.79 -5.18 -28.05
C PHE A 143 11.55 -6.06 -29.28
N GLN A 144 10.29 -6.48 -29.46
CA GLN A 144 9.88 -7.31 -30.60
C GLN A 144 8.59 -6.72 -31.17
N VAL A 145 8.67 -6.14 -32.37
CA VAL A 145 7.58 -5.39 -33.04
C VAL A 145 6.28 -6.21 -33.14
N ASN A 146 6.38 -7.53 -33.31
CA ASN A 146 5.23 -8.41 -33.52
C ASN A 146 4.64 -9.02 -32.24
N LYS A 147 5.21 -8.72 -31.06
CA LYS A 147 4.74 -9.28 -29.78
C LYS A 147 4.07 -8.19 -28.95
N GLN A 148 2.74 -8.22 -28.89
CA GLN A 148 1.95 -7.32 -28.04
C GLN A 148 2.24 -7.62 -26.56
N CYS A 149 2.78 -6.63 -25.86
CA CYS A 149 3.06 -6.68 -24.43
C CYS A 149 3.08 -5.26 -23.87
N ASN A 150 2.79 -5.12 -22.59
CA ASN A 150 3.09 -3.91 -21.84
C ASN A 150 4.57 -3.95 -21.43
N GLN A 151 5.24 -2.81 -21.50
CA GLN A 151 6.67 -2.69 -21.24
C GLN A 151 6.89 -1.72 -20.08
N THR A 152 7.49 -2.22 -19.00
CA THR A 152 7.64 -1.47 -17.76
C THR A 152 9.09 -1.52 -17.28
N ILE A 153 9.59 -0.39 -16.80
CA ILE A 153 10.82 -0.30 -16.02
C ILE A 153 10.46 0.13 -14.60
N MET A 154 10.94 -0.63 -13.61
CA MET A 154 10.68 -0.35 -12.20
C MET A 154 12.00 -0.09 -11.49
N VAL A 155 12.18 1.12 -10.96
CA VAL A 155 13.43 1.57 -10.34
C VAL A 155 13.25 1.62 -8.83
N PHE A 156 14.11 0.92 -8.09
CA PHE A 156 14.12 0.88 -6.62
C PHE A 156 15.39 1.55 -6.11
N THR A 157 15.28 2.56 -5.26
CA THR A 157 16.44 3.25 -4.66
C THR A 157 16.07 3.88 -3.31
N ASP A 158 17.03 4.02 -2.41
CA ASP A 158 16.88 4.73 -1.14
C ASP A 158 17.53 6.13 -1.13
N GLY A 159 18.20 6.48 -2.22
CA GLY A 159 19.26 7.47 -2.16
C GLY A 159 19.13 8.64 -3.13
N LYS A 160 20.18 9.45 -3.09
CA LYS A 160 20.52 10.48 -4.08
C LYS A 160 21.85 10.06 -4.68
N ASP A 161 22.07 10.34 -5.95
CA ASP A 161 23.44 10.22 -6.46
C ASP A 161 24.38 11.10 -5.63
N GLU A 162 25.55 10.55 -5.32
CA GLU A 162 26.65 11.37 -4.87
C GLU A 162 26.97 12.41 -5.95
N SER A 163 27.25 13.65 -5.56
CA SER A 163 27.42 14.76 -6.51
C SER A 163 28.50 14.50 -7.57
N ALA A 164 29.54 13.73 -7.23
CA ALA A 164 30.59 13.30 -8.15
C ALA A 164 30.12 12.26 -9.19
N ASN A 165 29.04 11.54 -8.92
CA ASN A 165 28.51 10.47 -9.77
C ASN A 165 27.36 10.93 -10.68
N LYS A 166 26.80 12.13 -10.44
CA LYS A 166 25.79 12.71 -11.32
C LYS A 166 26.41 13.06 -12.69
N PRO A 167 25.71 12.79 -13.81
CA PRO A 167 26.08 13.36 -15.11
C PRO A 167 26.24 14.88 -15.00
N LEU A 168 27.17 15.46 -15.78
CA LEU A 168 27.46 16.90 -15.75
C LEU A 168 26.22 17.80 -15.93
N ARG A 169 25.23 17.32 -16.71
CA ARG A 169 23.97 18.03 -16.97
C ARG A 169 22.79 17.51 -16.12
N GLY A 170 23.02 16.52 -15.26
CA GLY A 170 22.02 15.88 -14.41
C GLY A 170 21.27 14.72 -15.07
N ASN A 171 20.71 13.82 -14.26
CA ASN A 171 20.04 12.61 -14.74
C ASN A 171 18.83 12.90 -15.62
N ILE A 172 18.07 13.95 -15.28
CA ILE A 172 16.89 14.37 -16.04
C ILE A 172 17.26 14.80 -17.45
N TYR A 173 18.36 15.54 -17.61
CA TYR A 173 18.84 15.95 -18.93
C TYR A 173 19.23 14.75 -19.81
N GLU A 174 19.91 13.77 -19.22
CA GLU A 174 20.30 12.55 -19.93
C GLU A 174 19.09 11.70 -20.31
N LEU A 175 18.08 11.61 -19.43
CA LEU A 175 16.80 10.96 -19.72
C LEU A 175 16.06 11.64 -20.87
N ASP A 176 15.97 12.97 -20.86
CA ASP A 176 15.37 13.74 -21.95
C ASP A 176 16.14 13.53 -23.27
N GLY A 177 17.47 13.42 -23.20
CA GLY A 177 18.31 13.03 -24.34
C GLY A 177 17.96 11.66 -24.90
N PHE A 178 17.89 10.65 -24.03
CA PHE A 178 17.51 9.29 -24.41
C PHE A 178 16.10 9.24 -25.01
N ILE A 179 15.12 9.94 -24.42
CA ILE A 179 13.74 9.97 -24.91
C ILE A 179 13.68 10.61 -26.30
N ARG A 180 14.40 11.70 -26.53
CA ARG A 180 14.46 12.35 -27.86
C ARG A 180 14.99 11.39 -28.92
N ASP A 181 16.05 10.65 -28.59
CA ASP A 181 16.70 9.72 -29.51
C ASP A 181 15.86 8.43 -29.75
N ASN A 182 14.84 8.18 -28.90
CA ASN A 182 14.02 6.96 -28.90
C ASN A 182 12.50 7.25 -28.84
N SER A 183 12.07 8.41 -29.34
CA SER A 183 10.77 9.00 -29.00
C SER A 183 9.55 8.11 -29.25
N ASP A 184 9.50 7.39 -30.38
CA ASP A 184 8.37 6.51 -30.70
C ASP A 184 8.30 5.28 -29.81
N TRP A 185 9.45 4.68 -29.48
CA TRP A 185 9.50 3.54 -28.55
C TRP A 185 9.16 3.98 -27.12
N CYS A 186 9.69 5.12 -26.67
CA CYS A 186 9.43 5.64 -25.31
C CYS A 186 7.95 5.98 -25.06
N LYS A 187 7.14 6.22 -26.10
CA LYS A 187 5.67 6.36 -25.97
C LYS A 187 4.96 5.07 -25.57
N THR A 188 5.61 3.91 -25.74
CA THR A 188 5.06 2.56 -25.51
C THR A 188 5.48 1.94 -24.18
N ILE A 189 6.31 2.64 -23.40
CA ILE A 189 6.83 2.14 -22.13
C ILE A 189 6.35 2.98 -20.94
N THR A 190 6.41 2.37 -19.77
CA THR A 190 6.11 2.99 -18.48
C THR A 190 7.31 2.89 -17.54
N MET A 191 7.71 4.00 -16.89
CA MET A 191 8.72 4.00 -15.82
C MET A 191 8.09 4.30 -14.46
N ASN A 192 8.15 3.32 -13.56
CA ASN A 192 7.76 3.50 -12.17
C ASN A 192 9.00 3.64 -11.30
N THR A 193 9.02 4.63 -10.40
CA THR A 193 10.10 4.85 -9.45
C THR A 193 9.60 4.61 -8.03
N VAL A 194 10.38 3.88 -7.22
CA VAL A 194 10.05 3.53 -5.84
C VAL A 194 11.20 3.98 -4.96
N GLY A 195 10.92 5.00 -4.12
CA GLY A 195 11.89 5.59 -3.21
C GLY A 195 11.71 5.05 -1.79
N PHE A 196 12.78 4.51 -1.20
CA PHE A 196 12.78 3.96 0.17
C PHE A 196 13.38 4.94 1.18
N GLY A 197 12.83 4.94 2.39
CA GLY A 197 13.31 5.78 3.47
C GLY A 197 13.06 7.27 3.20
N ASN A 198 13.86 8.12 3.84
CA ASN A 198 13.65 9.58 3.88
C ASN A 198 14.84 10.38 3.33
N GLN A 199 15.85 9.70 2.76
CA GLN A 199 17.08 10.31 2.25
C GLN A 199 17.16 10.28 0.72
N LEU A 200 16.03 10.49 0.04
CA LEU A 200 15.93 10.42 -1.43
C LEU A 200 15.62 11.76 -2.09
N ASP A 201 15.97 11.90 -3.37
CA ASP A 201 15.54 13.01 -4.21
C ASP A 201 14.19 12.67 -4.88
N SER A 202 13.11 12.78 -4.09
CA SER A 202 11.76 12.50 -4.61
C SER A 202 11.33 13.40 -5.76
N LYS A 203 11.95 14.58 -5.93
CA LYS A 203 11.65 15.45 -7.07
C LYS A 203 12.22 14.83 -8.35
N GLU A 204 13.48 14.41 -8.30
CA GLU A 204 14.14 13.73 -9.42
C GLU A 204 13.42 12.42 -9.80
N LEU A 205 13.07 11.58 -8.82
CA LEU A 205 12.33 10.32 -9.06
C LEU A 205 10.92 10.56 -9.61
N PHE A 206 10.23 11.59 -9.13
CA PHE A 206 8.95 12.03 -9.66
C PHE A 206 9.10 12.47 -11.13
N GLU A 207 10.07 13.32 -11.42
CA GLU A 207 10.30 13.85 -12.77
C GLU A 207 10.70 12.77 -13.79
N MET A 208 11.45 11.75 -13.36
CA MET A 208 11.78 10.58 -14.18
C MET A 208 10.55 9.76 -14.55
N ALA A 209 9.71 9.44 -13.57
CA ALA A 209 8.50 8.65 -13.78
C ALA A 209 7.49 9.40 -14.68
N GLU A 210 7.30 10.70 -14.47
CA GLU A 210 6.37 11.54 -15.26
C GLU A 210 6.75 11.57 -16.76
N ARG A 211 8.06 11.63 -17.08
CA ARG A 211 8.58 11.64 -18.46
C ARG A 211 8.32 10.38 -19.25
N LEU A 212 8.20 9.25 -18.56
CA LEU A 212 7.96 7.93 -19.14
C LEU A 212 6.63 7.34 -18.63
N ASN A 213 5.60 8.18 -18.51
CA ASN A 213 4.19 7.78 -18.30
C ASN A 213 3.87 6.99 -17.02
N GLY A 214 4.81 6.84 -16.09
CA GLY A 214 4.60 6.08 -14.87
C GLY A 214 4.37 6.99 -13.67
N THR A 215 4.68 6.44 -12.49
CA THR A 215 4.44 7.13 -11.22
C THR A 215 5.56 6.89 -10.23
N PHE A 216 5.62 7.77 -9.23
CA PHE A 216 6.56 7.70 -8.12
C PHE A 216 5.81 7.24 -6.88
N SER A 217 6.38 6.25 -6.18
CA SER A 217 5.88 5.72 -4.92
C SER A 217 6.92 5.95 -3.82
N HIS A 218 6.50 6.53 -2.70
CA HIS A 218 7.36 6.70 -1.52
C HIS A 218 7.04 5.64 -0.46
N ILE A 219 8.07 4.91 -0.02
CA ILE A 219 8.01 3.92 1.06
C ILE A 219 8.84 4.47 2.23
N PRO A 220 8.23 5.17 3.20
CA PRO A 220 8.97 5.75 4.33
C PRO A 220 9.55 4.70 5.27
N GLU A 221 8.85 3.56 5.41
CA GLU A 221 9.21 2.46 6.33
C GLU A 221 8.64 1.13 5.83
N SER A 222 9.20 0.03 6.35
CA SER A 222 8.91 -1.35 5.93
C SER A 222 7.43 -1.74 5.97
N SER A 223 6.67 -1.18 6.92
CA SER A 223 5.24 -1.44 7.13
C SER A 223 4.38 -1.17 5.90
N THR A 224 4.76 -0.16 5.12
CA THR A 224 4.01 0.28 3.94
C THR A 224 4.44 -0.41 2.65
N ALA A 225 5.60 -1.07 2.67
CA ALA A 225 6.24 -1.59 1.46
C ALA A 225 5.41 -2.70 0.78
N GLY A 226 4.89 -3.65 1.56
CA GLY A 226 4.02 -4.71 1.03
C GLY A 226 2.82 -4.13 0.28
N THR A 227 2.09 -3.22 0.94
CA THR A 227 0.90 -2.56 0.39
C THR A 227 1.18 -1.83 -0.93
N ILE A 228 2.29 -1.09 -0.99
CA ILE A 228 2.65 -0.29 -2.16
C ILE A 228 3.05 -1.18 -3.32
N MET A 229 3.82 -2.23 -3.04
CA MET A 229 4.32 -3.16 -4.06
C MET A 229 3.22 -4.06 -4.63
N ILE A 230 2.31 -4.55 -3.78
CA ILE A 230 1.14 -5.34 -4.22
C ILE A 230 0.27 -4.51 -5.15
N ASN A 231 -0.09 -3.29 -4.74
CA ASN A 231 -0.94 -2.40 -5.53
C ASN A 231 -0.27 -2.01 -6.85
N ARG A 232 1.02 -1.67 -6.81
CA ARG A 232 1.80 -1.38 -8.01
C ARG A 232 1.75 -2.52 -9.01
N LEU A 233 2.06 -3.74 -8.56
CA LEU A 233 2.09 -4.90 -9.43
C LEU A 233 0.70 -5.23 -9.99
N ALA A 234 -0.35 -5.08 -9.17
CA ALA A 234 -1.71 -5.26 -9.61
C ALA A 234 -2.10 -4.27 -10.72
N THR A 235 -1.69 -2.99 -10.61
CA THR A 235 -1.86 -1.99 -11.69
C THR A 235 -1.13 -2.40 -12.96
N ASP A 236 0.15 -2.74 -12.86
CA ASP A 236 0.97 -3.09 -14.03
C ASP A 236 0.36 -4.29 -14.78
N LEU A 237 0.03 -5.37 -14.07
CA LEU A 237 -0.54 -6.59 -14.63
C LEU A 237 -1.98 -6.45 -15.15
N THR A 238 -2.74 -5.45 -14.70
CA THR A 238 -4.10 -5.15 -15.20
C THR A 238 -4.15 -4.01 -16.21
N THR A 239 -3.02 -3.42 -16.56
CA THR A 239 -2.95 -2.32 -17.52
C THR A 239 -3.50 -2.74 -18.89
N TYR A 240 -4.54 -2.04 -19.34
CA TYR A 240 -5.17 -2.21 -20.65
C TYR A 240 -4.56 -1.27 -21.70
N GLY A 241 -4.25 -0.04 -21.32
CA GLY A 241 -3.63 0.95 -22.21
C GLY A 241 -2.73 1.91 -21.45
N ASN A 242 -1.66 2.36 -22.10
CA ASN A 242 -0.64 3.27 -21.58
C ASN A 242 -0.59 4.58 -22.38
N ASN A 243 0.02 5.61 -21.80
CA ASN A 243 0.22 6.94 -22.41
C ASN A 243 -1.08 7.49 -23.02
N ILE A 244 -2.14 7.46 -22.22
CA ILE A 244 -3.45 7.98 -22.61
C ILE A 244 -3.35 9.50 -22.65
N ARG A 245 -3.69 10.07 -23.79
CA ARG A 245 -3.71 11.52 -24.00
C ARG A 245 -5.09 11.98 -24.41
N VAL A 246 -5.60 12.97 -23.71
CA VAL A 246 -6.80 13.72 -24.12
C VAL A 246 -6.31 14.91 -24.93
N ILE A 247 -6.69 14.94 -26.21
CA ILE A 247 -6.28 15.95 -27.18
C ILE A 247 -7.53 16.73 -27.59
N ALA A 248 -7.58 18.01 -27.29
CA ALA A 248 -8.67 18.88 -27.72
C ALA A 248 -8.13 19.91 -28.73
N THR A 249 -8.72 19.91 -29.92
CA THR A 249 -8.47 20.90 -30.98
C THR A 249 -9.59 21.94 -30.92
N MET A 250 -9.21 23.20 -30.79
CA MET A 250 -10.13 24.34 -30.74
C MET A 250 -10.42 24.83 -32.17
N LYS A 251 -11.47 25.66 -32.31
CA LYS A 251 -11.86 26.24 -33.60
C LYS A 251 -10.83 27.20 -34.21
N ASP A 252 -9.89 27.69 -33.41
CA ASP A 252 -8.76 28.54 -33.83
C ASP A 252 -7.49 27.73 -34.14
N ASP A 253 -7.63 26.41 -34.30
CA ASP A 253 -6.56 25.43 -34.52
C ASP A 253 -5.57 25.27 -33.36
N SER A 254 -5.79 25.93 -32.21
CA SER A 254 -5.01 25.67 -31.01
C SER A 254 -5.29 24.25 -30.47
N VAL A 255 -4.25 23.58 -30.02
CA VAL A 255 -4.32 22.19 -29.51
C VAL A 255 -3.88 22.15 -28.06
N SER A 256 -4.74 21.61 -27.20
CA SER A 256 -4.36 21.18 -25.86
C SER A 256 -4.22 19.66 -25.83
N SER A 257 -3.19 19.17 -25.14
CA SER A 257 -2.92 17.73 -25.00
C SER A 257 -2.51 17.45 -23.56
N THR A 258 -3.30 16.64 -22.86
CA THR A 258 -3.00 16.24 -21.48
C THR A 258 -2.73 14.73 -21.41
N ASN A 259 -1.57 14.35 -20.87
CA ASN A 259 -1.25 12.95 -20.58
C ASN A 259 -1.84 12.56 -19.22
N ILE A 260 -2.75 11.59 -19.23
CA ILE A 260 -3.40 11.11 -18.02
C ILE A 260 -2.81 9.79 -17.51
N GLY A 261 -1.86 9.15 -18.22
CA GLY A 261 -1.18 7.92 -17.77
C GLY A 261 -1.73 6.65 -18.37
N SER A 262 -1.93 5.61 -17.56
CA SER A 262 -2.47 4.32 -17.97
C SER A 262 -3.92 4.13 -17.53
N ILE A 263 -4.59 3.10 -18.07
CA ILE A 263 -5.90 2.66 -17.62
C ILE A 263 -5.88 1.14 -17.46
N CYS A 264 -6.44 0.65 -16.36
CA CYS A 264 -6.58 -0.78 -16.10
C CYS A 264 -7.83 -1.35 -16.77
N VAL A 265 -7.87 -2.67 -16.99
CA VAL A 265 -9.06 -3.40 -17.45
C VAL A 265 -10.24 -3.10 -16.53
N GLY A 266 -11.40 -2.77 -17.11
CA GLY A 266 -12.62 -2.41 -16.39
C GLY A 266 -12.56 -1.12 -15.57
N GLN A 267 -11.49 -0.33 -15.68
CA GLN A 267 -11.37 0.94 -14.96
C GLN A 267 -12.14 2.06 -15.68
N ASN A 268 -12.74 2.95 -14.88
CA ASN A 268 -13.33 4.20 -15.33
C ASN A 268 -12.46 5.36 -14.87
N ARG A 269 -12.17 6.29 -15.78
CA ARG A 269 -11.41 7.50 -15.51
C ARG A 269 -12.16 8.74 -15.89
N THR A 270 -11.85 9.85 -15.22
CA THR A 270 -12.49 11.14 -15.45
C THR A 270 -11.49 12.25 -15.74
N HIS A 271 -11.73 13.01 -16.79
CA HIS A 271 -10.90 14.16 -17.16
C HIS A 271 -11.76 15.42 -17.31
N PRO A 272 -11.46 16.50 -16.57
CA PRO A 272 -12.21 17.74 -16.69
C PRO A 272 -11.90 18.42 -18.03
N ILE A 273 -12.95 18.84 -18.75
CA ILE A 273 -12.80 19.65 -19.96
C ILE A 273 -12.82 21.11 -19.54
N CYS A 274 -11.64 21.71 -19.40
CA CYS A 274 -11.46 23.09 -18.92
C CYS A 274 -11.75 24.17 -19.98
N HIS A 275 -12.18 23.78 -21.17
CA HIS A 275 -12.42 24.67 -22.31
C HIS A 275 -13.92 24.65 -22.65
N SER A 276 -14.42 25.73 -23.25
CA SER A 276 -15.81 25.73 -23.72
C SER A 276 -15.98 24.74 -24.88
N LEU A 277 -17.01 23.89 -24.79
CA LEU A 277 -17.37 22.99 -25.89
C LEU A 277 -17.77 23.77 -27.14
N ASP A 278 -18.33 24.98 -27.00
CA ASP A 278 -18.68 25.84 -28.13
C ASP A 278 -17.45 26.27 -28.95
N ASN A 279 -16.29 26.36 -28.31
CA ASN A 279 -15.02 26.73 -28.95
C ASN A 279 -14.20 25.50 -29.35
N THR A 280 -14.68 24.30 -29.06
CA THR A 280 -13.97 23.04 -29.32
C THR A 280 -14.39 22.48 -30.67
N GLN A 281 -13.44 22.21 -31.56
CA GLN A 281 -13.69 21.59 -32.86
C GLN A 281 -13.79 20.06 -32.73
N LYS A 282 -12.86 19.44 -32.00
CA LYS A 282 -12.85 18.01 -31.74
C LYS A 282 -12.10 17.67 -30.45
N ILE A 283 -12.49 16.57 -29.82
CA ILE A 283 -11.74 15.95 -28.73
C ILE A 283 -11.44 14.50 -29.14
N GLU A 284 -10.19 14.10 -29.01
CA GLU A 284 -9.69 12.76 -29.28
C GLU A 284 -8.99 12.22 -28.03
N VAL A 285 -9.16 10.93 -27.78
CA VAL A 285 -8.38 10.20 -26.77
C VAL A 285 -7.48 9.23 -27.50
N SER A 286 -6.17 9.43 -27.38
CA SER A 286 -5.18 8.50 -27.90
C SER A 286 -4.58 7.65 -26.78
N MET A 287 -4.17 6.43 -27.09
CA MET A 287 -3.49 5.53 -26.16
C MET A 287 -2.62 4.51 -26.89
N PHE A 288 -1.76 3.82 -26.16
CA PHE A 288 -1.06 2.62 -26.62
C PHE A 288 -1.60 1.38 -25.90
N ASN A 289 -2.17 0.43 -26.64
CA ASN A 289 -2.46 -0.91 -26.15
C ASN A 289 -1.34 -1.83 -26.64
N GLY A 290 -0.39 -2.12 -25.74
CA GLY A 290 0.90 -2.72 -26.09
C GLY A 290 1.66 -1.83 -27.07
N LEU A 291 1.82 -2.29 -28.30
CA LEU A 291 2.50 -1.55 -29.38
C LEU A 291 1.53 -0.85 -30.33
N THR A 292 0.23 -1.03 -30.12
CA THR A 292 -0.81 -0.51 -31.01
C THR A 292 -1.23 0.88 -30.56
N HIS A 293 -1.02 1.89 -31.40
CA HIS A 293 -1.58 3.22 -31.18
C HIS A 293 -3.06 3.24 -31.57
N VAL A 294 -3.92 3.63 -30.64
CA VAL A 294 -5.37 3.70 -30.82
C VAL A 294 -5.81 5.14 -30.57
N VAL A 295 -6.67 5.67 -31.45
CA VAL A 295 -7.28 6.99 -31.30
C VAL A 295 -8.78 6.84 -31.40
N THR A 296 -9.50 7.37 -30.42
CA THR A 296 -10.96 7.39 -30.38
C THR A 296 -11.44 8.82 -30.27
N GLN A 297 -12.31 9.25 -31.18
CA GLN A 297 -12.91 10.57 -31.13
C GLN A 297 -14.11 10.59 -30.18
N VAL A 298 -14.24 11.67 -29.41
CA VAL A 298 -15.38 11.91 -28.51
C VAL A 298 -16.56 12.48 -29.32
N ASP A 299 -17.76 11.96 -29.10
CA ASP A 299 -18.98 12.58 -29.61
C ASP A 299 -19.32 13.83 -28.79
N LEU A 300 -19.13 15.00 -29.38
CA LEU A 300 -19.43 16.30 -28.76
C LEU A 300 -20.91 16.67 -28.79
N THR A 301 -21.74 15.94 -29.55
CA THR A 301 -23.18 16.24 -29.68
C THR A 301 -24.01 15.65 -28.55
N THR A 302 -23.48 14.64 -27.85
CA THR A 302 -24.16 13.93 -26.76
C THR A 302 -23.50 14.24 -25.43
N VAL A 303 -24.12 15.12 -24.64
CA VAL A 303 -23.73 15.39 -23.25
C VAL A 303 -24.85 14.95 -22.31
N THR A 304 -24.55 14.04 -21.39
CA THR A 304 -25.55 13.53 -20.42
C THR A 304 -25.37 14.13 -19.04
N GLU A 305 -26.43 14.25 -18.27
CA GLU A 305 -26.33 14.67 -16.88
C GLU A 305 -25.76 13.55 -15.99
N ASP A 306 -24.71 13.86 -15.23
CA ASP A 306 -24.17 13.02 -14.16
C ASP A 306 -23.48 13.90 -13.11
N LYS A 307 -24.29 14.37 -12.15
CA LYS A 307 -23.85 15.28 -11.10
C LYS A 307 -22.76 14.67 -10.22
N LYS A 308 -22.83 13.37 -9.91
CA LYS A 308 -21.84 12.69 -9.06
C LYS A 308 -20.47 12.75 -9.72
N THR A 309 -20.38 12.26 -10.97
CA THR A 309 -19.12 12.18 -11.70
C THR A 309 -18.48 13.55 -11.90
N VAL A 310 -19.30 14.57 -12.16
CA VAL A 310 -18.82 15.96 -12.25
C VAL A 310 -18.23 16.40 -10.92
N LEU A 311 -18.97 16.31 -9.82
CA LEU A 311 -18.49 16.78 -8.52
C LEU A 311 -17.22 16.04 -8.06
N GLU A 312 -17.16 14.72 -8.22
CA GLU A 312 -15.98 13.92 -7.87
C GLU A 312 -14.76 14.30 -8.74
N CYS A 313 -14.94 14.50 -10.05
CA CYS A 313 -13.85 14.91 -10.95
C CYS A 313 -13.31 16.31 -10.61
N TRP A 314 -14.18 17.26 -10.28
CA TRP A 314 -13.76 18.62 -9.93
C TRP A 314 -13.13 18.69 -8.52
N ALA A 315 -13.61 17.89 -7.57
CA ALA A 315 -12.95 17.73 -6.26
C ALA A 315 -11.55 17.12 -6.42
N LYS A 316 -11.37 16.13 -7.29
CA LYS A 316 -10.04 15.59 -7.65
C LYS A 316 -9.12 16.67 -8.19
N LEU A 317 -9.60 17.51 -9.12
CA LEU A 317 -8.80 18.61 -9.68
C LEU A 317 -8.42 19.66 -8.61
N ASP A 318 -9.35 20.01 -7.70
CA ASP A 318 -9.09 20.92 -6.59
C ASP A 318 -8.02 20.36 -5.63
N LEU A 319 -8.08 19.05 -5.32
CA LEU A 319 -7.08 18.39 -4.48
C LEU A 319 -5.70 18.39 -5.15
N ILE A 320 -5.63 18.02 -6.43
CA ILE A 320 -4.40 18.04 -7.23
C ILE A 320 -3.76 19.43 -7.18
N LYS A 321 -4.54 20.49 -7.47
CA LYS A 321 -4.04 21.88 -7.45
C LYS A 321 -3.60 22.33 -6.05
N THR A 322 -4.32 21.91 -5.02
CA THR A 322 -3.97 22.20 -3.61
C THR A 322 -2.61 21.58 -3.26
N ILE A 323 -2.38 20.33 -3.63
CA ILE A 323 -1.11 19.63 -3.38
C ILE A 323 0.03 20.24 -4.19
N GLU A 324 -0.17 20.51 -5.49
CA GLU A 324 0.82 21.17 -6.35
C GLU A 324 1.26 22.51 -5.77
N HIS A 325 0.28 23.33 -5.35
CA HIS A 325 0.54 24.64 -4.77
C HIS A 325 1.31 24.53 -3.45
N ASN A 326 0.95 23.56 -2.59
CA ASN A 326 1.65 23.33 -1.33
C ASN A 326 3.10 22.87 -1.56
N ILE A 327 3.33 21.96 -2.53
CA ILE A 327 4.68 21.53 -2.91
C ILE A 327 5.51 22.73 -3.36
N ASP A 328 4.97 23.57 -4.26
CA ASP A 328 5.66 24.78 -4.74
C ASP A 328 6.00 25.75 -3.59
N LYS A 329 5.05 26.01 -2.69
CA LYS A 329 5.26 26.90 -1.54
C LYS A 329 6.30 26.39 -0.56
N ILE A 330 6.32 25.09 -0.28
CA ILE A 330 7.33 24.46 0.59
C ILE A 330 8.72 24.60 -0.02
N GLN A 331 8.85 24.57 -1.36
CA GLN A 331 10.13 24.65 -2.04
C GLN A 331 10.66 26.08 -2.23
N THR A 332 9.76 27.06 -2.29
CA THR A 332 10.10 28.45 -2.62
C THR A 332 10.19 29.37 -1.40
N THR A 333 9.68 28.95 -0.24
CA THR A 333 9.53 29.81 0.94
C THR A 333 9.96 29.08 2.21
N SER A 334 10.47 29.83 3.19
CA SER A 334 10.83 29.32 4.53
C SER A 334 9.69 28.50 5.17
N PRO A 335 9.99 27.36 5.84
CA PRO A 335 9.01 26.54 6.55
C PRO A 335 8.10 27.31 7.52
N THR A 336 8.64 28.34 8.17
CA THR A 336 7.89 29.21 9.10
C THR A 336 6.72 29.94 8.46
N VAL A 337 6.75 30.15 7.14
CA VAL A 337 5.69 30.82 6.37
C VAL A 337 4.91 29.81 5.54
N SER A 338 5.59 28.87 4.88
CA SER A 338 4.95 27.92 3.97
C SER A 338 4.05 26.93 4.69
N LEU A 339 4.44 26.39 5.85
CA LEU A 339 3.69 25.34 6.54
C LEU A 339 2.33 25.80 7.10
N PRO A 340 2.22 26.95 7.79
CA PRO A 340 0.92 27.49 8.19
C PRO A 340 0.02 27.77 6.98
N TYR A 341 0.60 28.32 5.90
CA TYR A 341 -0.13 28.59 4.67
C TYR A 341 -0.66 27.30 4.02
N CYS A 342 0.17 26.26 3.90
CA CYS A 342 -0.21 24.97 3.32
C CYS A 342 -1.32 24.29 4.15
N THR A 343 -1.22 24.38 5.48
CA THR A 343 -2.27 23.89 6.39
C THR A 343 -3.60 24.59 6.14
N VAL A 344 -3.58 25.91 5.93
CA VAL A 344 -4.77 26.69 5.56
C VAL A 344 -5.30 26.28 4.19
N GLN A 345 -4.45 25.98 3.21
CA GLN A 345 -4.91 25.52 1.89
C GLN A 345 -5.67 24.20 1.96
N PHE A 346 -5.21 23.24 2.77
CA PHE A 346 -5.95 22.00 3.01
C PHE A 346 -7.27 22.24 3.75
N ALA A 347 -7.29 23.13 4.75
CA ALA A 347 -8.54 23.53 5.40
C ALA A 347 -9.53 24.17 4.41
N ASN A 348 -9.04 25.01 3.50
CA ASN A 348 -9.87 25.63 2.46
C ASN A 348 -10.42 24.60 1.47
N PHE A 349 -9.61 23.62 1.06
CA PHE A 349 -10.08 22.48 0.24
C PHE A 349 -11.21 21.74 0.96
N ARG A 350 -11.02 21.44 2.25
CA ARG A 350 -12.01 20.75 3.08
C ARG A 350 -13.33 21.51 3.09
N THR A 351 -13.31 22.81 3.43
CA THR A 351 -14.52 23.66 3.48
C THR A 351 -15.24 23.72 2.14
N ARG A 352 -14.52 23.82 1.01
CA ARG A 352 -15.13 23.86 -0.33
C ARG A 352 -15.88 22.58 -0.70
N ASN A 353 -15.44 21.43 -0.18
CA ASN A 353 -15.93 20.12 -0.59
C ASN A 353 -16.83 19.43 0.46
N GLU A 354 -16.94 19.99 1.68
CA GLU A 354 -17.71 19.43 2.80
C GLU A 354 -19.19 19.20 2.48
N MET A 355 -19.83 20.13 1.76
CA MET A 355 -21.24 20.00 1.34
C MET A 355 -21.48 18.80 0.40
N ASN A 356 -20.43 18.24 -0.20
CA ASN A 356 -20.47 17.12 -1.13
C ASN A 356 -19.91 15.82 -0.49
N ASN A 357 -19.77 15.76 0.84
CA ASN A 357 -19.25 14.60 1.57
C ASN A 357 -20.13 13.33 1.49
N SER A 358 -21.33 13.41 0.89
CA SER A 358 -22.14 12.23 0.60
C SER A 358 -21.61 11.40 -0.57
N TYR A 359 -20.73 11.96 -1.41
CA TYR A 359 -20.12 11.22 -2.51
C TYR A 359 -18.86 10.48 -2.03
N PRO A 360 -18.75 9.16 -2.23
CA PRO A 360 -17.70 8.35 -1.63
C PRO A 360 -16.27 8.84 -1.90
N TYR A 361 -15.96 9.21 -3.15
CA TYR A 361 -14.62 9.70 -3.48
C TYR A 361 -14.30 11.01 -2.75
N ILE A 362 -15.25 11.93 -2.66
CA ILE A 362 -15.08 13.21 -1.96
C ILE A 362 -14.91 12.97 -0.47
N GLN A 363 -15.69 12.05 0.12
CA GLN A 363 -15.51 11.63 1.51
C GLN A 363 -14.11 11.06 1.76
N GLY A 364 -13.58 10.24 0.84
CA GLY A 364 -12.21 9.75 0.89
C GLY A 364 -11.18 10.89 0.87
N CYS A 365 -11.33 11.86 -0.04
CA CYS A 365 -10.46 13.04 -0.10
C CYS A 365 -10.48 13.83 1.21
N LEU A 366 -11.65 14.02 1.82
CA LEU A 366 -11.78 14.74 3.09
C LEU A 366 -11.08 13.99 4.23
N LYS A 367 -11.23 12.67 4.30
CA LYS A 367 -10.51 11.83 5.28
C LYS A 367 -8.99 11.90 5.10
N ASP A 368 -8.51 11.81 3.87
CA ASP A 368 -7.07 11.89 3.58
C ASP A 368 -6.49 13.26 3.94
N VAL A 369 -7.26 14.33 3.70
CA VAL A 369 -6.92 15.69 4.10
C VAL A 369 -6.89 15.84 5.62
N ASP A 370 -7.86 15.27 6.33
CA ASP A 370 -7.92 15.31 7.79
C ASP A 370 -6.87 14.41 8.47
N ASP A 371 -6.23 13.49 7.73
CA ASP A 371 -5.14 12.63 8.21
C ASP A 371 -3.75 12.97 7.62
N GLN A 372 -3.20 12.16 6.72
CA GLN A 372 -1.80 12.25 6.32
C GLN A 372 -1.45 13.51 5.53
N LEU A 373 -2.34 14.00 4.66
CA LEU A 373 -2.04 15.16 3.81
C LEU A 373 -1.83 16.43 4.64
N ARG A 374 -2.66 16.67 5.67
CA ARG A 374 -2.45 17.80 6.59
C ARG A 374 -1.25 17.57 7.51
N LYS A 375 -1.07 16.36 8.06
CA LYS A 375 0.10 16.02 8.90
C LYS A 375 1.41 16.24 8.14
N ALA A 376 1.45 15.97 6.84
CA ALA A 376 2.62 16.17 6.00
C ALA A 376 3.13 17.62 5.98
N VAL A 377 2.27 18.61 6.26
CA VAL A 377 2.59 20.04 6.22
C VAL A 377 2.42 20.75 7.55
N GLU A 378 2.05 20.03 8.62
CA GLU A 378 1.74 20.63 9.92
C GLU A 378 3.00 20.98 10.72
N LYS A 379 4.03 20.13 10.67
CA LYS A 379 5.28 20.31 11.41
C LYS A 379 6.47 20.22 10.48
N GLU A 380 7.44 21.11 10.68
CA GLU A 380 8.68 21.14 9.88
C GLU A 380 9.41 19.81 9.91
N LYS A 381 9.54 19.19 11.09
CA LYS A 381 10.14 17.86 11.24
C LYS A 381 9.45 16.79 10.38
N TRP A 382 8.12 16.81 10.30
CA TRP A 382 7.36 15.83 9.52
C TRP A 382 7.46 16.11 8.02
N CYS A 383 7.31 17.38 7.63
CA CYS A 383 7.44 17.82 6.24
C CYS A 383 8.82 17.45 5.67
N ALA A 384 9.88 17.72 6.43
CA ALA A 384 11.26 17.43 6.03
C ALA A 384 11.58 15.94 6.02
N ALA A 385 11.02 15.16 6.96
CA ALA A 385 11.30 13.73 7.05
C ALA A 385 10.55 12.92 5.98
N TRP A 386 9.22 13.11 5.84
CA TRP A 386 8.41 12.25 4.97
C TRP A 386 7.33 13.03 4.20
N GLY A 387 6.85 14.14 4.75
CA GLY A 387 5.67 14.84 4.24
C GLY A 387 5.80 15.28 2.78
N LEU A 388 6.93 15.89 2.41
CA LEU A 388 7.14 16.34 1.04
C LEU A 388 7.27 15.17 0.03
N HIS A 389 7.84 14.04 0.46
CA HIS A 389 7.94 12.83 -0.36
C HIS A 389 6.56 12.20 -0.56
N TYR A 390 5.78 12.12 0.52
CA TYR A 390 4.40 11.63 0.51
C TYR A 390 3.49 12.49 -0.39
N LEU A 391 3.55 13.82 -0.30
CA LEU A 391 2.77 14.72 -1.16
C LEU A 391 3.04 14.47 -2.66
N ARG A 392 4.30 14.24 -3.05
CA ARG A 392 4.67 13.91 -4.43
C ARG A 392 4.12 12.55 -4.86
N SER A 393 4.23 11.54 -3.99
CA SER A 393 3.67 10.21 -4.24
C SER A 393 2.16 10.28 -4.44
N TYR A 394 1.43 10.92 -3.52
CA TYR A 394 -0.02 11.07 -3.57
C TYR A 394 -0.48 11.90 -4.79
N LEU A 395 0.28 12.94 -5.15
CA LEU A 395 0.00 13.76 -6.34
C LEU A 395 0.02 12.91 -7.62
N HIS A 396 1.05 12.08 -7.79
CA HIS A 396 1.16 11.22 -8.97
C HIS A 396 0.00 10.23 -9.07
N THR A 397 -0.36 9.61 -7.95
CA THR A 397 -1.39 8.57 -7.92
C THR A 397 -2.76 9.17 -8.17
N THR A 398 -3.04 10.37 -7.65
CA THR A 398 -4.27 11.12 -7.90
C THR A 398 -4.36 11.60 -9.36
N ARG A 399 -3.27 12.12 -9.94
CA ARG A 399 -3.24 12.56 -11.35
C ARG A 399 -3.44 11.40 -12.32
N LYS A 400 -2.85 10.24 -12.02
CA LYS A 400 -2.91 9.05 -12.89
C LYS A 400 -4.06 8.10 -12.56
N GLU A 401 -4.82 8.36 -11.49
CA GLU A 401 -5.89 7.51 -10.96
C GLU A 401 -5.44 6.07 -10.72
N ILE A 402 -4.38 5.93 -9.92
CA ILE A 402 -3.78 4.64 -9.57
C ILE A 402 -3.92 4.41 -8.07
N VAL A 403 -4.32 3.20 -7.68
CA VAL A 403 -4.30 2.75 -6.29
C VAL A 403 -2.84 2.46 -5.91
N ASN A 404 -2.33 3.14 -4.89
CA ASN A 404 -0.90 3.08 -4.54
C ASN A 404 -0.60 2.48 -3.17
N ASN A 405 -1.54 2.50 -2.24
CA ASN A 405 -1.43 1.90 -0.91
C ASN A 405 -2.85 1.59 -0.40
N PHE A 406 -2.98 0.96 0.76
CA PHE A 406 -4.27 0.70 1.42
C PHE A 406 -4.71 1.78 2.41
N ARG A 407 -3.84 2.75 2.69
CA ARG A 407 -4.04 3.72 3.76
C ARG A 407 -4.91 4.90 3.32
N ASP A 408 -4.71 5.35 2.09
CA ASP A 408 -5.34 6.54 1.55
C ASP A 408 -6.72 6.19 1.01
N TYR A 409 -7.76 6.83 1.55
CA TYR A 409 -9.16 6.51 1.28
C TYR A 409 -9.58 6.90 -0.13
N ALA A 410 -9.16 8.07 -0.63
CA ALA A 410 -9.63 8.57 -1.92
C ALA A 410 -9.17 7.66 -3.08
N ILE A 411 -7.91 7.21 -3.03
CA ILE A 411 -7.31 6.46 -4.14
C ILE A 411 -7.87 5.05 -4.26
N GLN A 412 -8.51 4.49 -3.22
CA GLN A 412 -9.16 3.17 -3.30
C GLN A 412 -10.30 3.15 -4.33
N HIS A 413 -10.93 4.29 -4.59
CA HIS A 413 -12.01 4.41 -5.57
C HIS A 413 -11.54 4.31 -7.03
N PHE A 414 -10.22 4.26 -7.28
CA PHE A 414 -9.67 4.03 -8.62
C PHE A 414 -9.60 2.53 -8.98
N ALA A 415 -9.82 1.63 -8.03
CA ALA A 415 -9.80 0.19 -8.24
C ALA A 415 -10.93 -0.26 -9.20
N SER A 416 -10.58 -1.12 -10.15
CA SER A 416 -11.56 -1.92 -10.90
C SER A 416 -11.68 -3.32 -10.30
N ASN A 417 -12.75 -4.05 -10.62
CA ASN A 417 -12.92 -5.44 -10.15
C ASN A 417 -11.71 -6.32 -10.51
N LYS A 418 -11.19 -6.17 -11.74
CA LYS A 418 -10.02 -6.92 -12.21
C LYS A 418 -8.75 -6.59 -11.43
N PHE A 419 -8.58 -5.32 -11.08
CA PHE A 419 -7.49 -4.87 -10.22
C PHE A 419 -7.62 -5.51 -8.82
N THR A 420 -8.80 -5.48 -8.21
CA THR A 420 -9.06 -6.05 -6.89
C THR A 420 -8.79 -7.56 -6.84
N ASP A 421 -9.26 -8.32 -7.85
CA ASP A 421 -8.97 -9.75 -7.95
C ASP A 421 -7.47 -10.05 -7.94
N LEU A 422 -6.71 -9.22 -8.67
CA LEU A 422 -5.27 -9.40 -8.78
C LEU A 422 -4.52 -8.92 -7.54
N GLN A 423 -4.96 -7.83 -6.92
CA GLN A 423 -4.48 -7.36 -5.63
C GLN A 423 -4.61 -8.47 -4.57
N THR A 424 -5.79 -9.11 -4.47
CA THR A 424 -6.02 -10.26 -3.57
C THR A 424 -5.14 -11.46 -3.92
N HIS A 425 -4.91 -11.73 -5.20
CA HIS A 425 -3.99 -12.80 -5.61
C HIS A 425 -2.55 -12.52 -5.18
N CYS A 426 -2.07 -11.29 -5.39
CA CYS A 426 -0.75 -10.84 -4.98
C CYS A 426 -0.59 -10.89 -3.45
N GLU A 427 -1.61 -10.50 -2.70
CA GLU A 427 -1.64 -10.57 -1.24
C GLU A 427 -1.52 -12.03 -0.75
N LYS A 428 -2.24 -12.97 -1.37
CA LYS A 428 -2.09 -14.41 -1.04
C LYS A 428 -0.67 -14.90 -1.23
N ILE A 429 0.02 -14.46 -2.28
CA ILE A 429 1.44 -14.81 -2.53
C ILE A 429 2.34 -14.13 -1.51
N PHE A 430 2.08 -12.87 -1.16
CA PHE A 430 2.81 -12.15 -0.13
C PHE A 430 2.75 -12.90 1.21
N LEU A 431 1.55 -13.31 1.63
CA LEU A 431 1.33 -14.07 2.86
C LEU A 431 2.00 -15.47 2.83
N ALA A 432 2.06 -16.11 1.66
CA ALA A 432 2.68 -17.43 1.48
C ALA A 432 4.21 -17.36 1.29
N THR A 433 4.77 -16.20 0.97
CA THR A 433 6.22 -16.03 0.83
C THR A 433 6.85 -16.18 2.23
N PRO A 434 8.02 -16.81 2.40
CA PRO A 434 8.68 -16.88 3.71
C PRO A 434 9.09 -15.49 4.22
N PRO A 435 9.06 -15.25 5.53
CA PRO A 435 9.43 -13.96 6.10
C PRO A 435 10.91 -13.63 5.92
N ILE A 436 11.21 -12.34 5.93
CA ILE A 436 12.59 -11.86 5.87
C ILE A 436 13.33 -12.38 7.11
N PRO A 437 14.44 -13.13 6.95
CA PRO A 437 15.24 -13.56 8.09
C PRO A 437 15.78 -12.32 8.83
N LYS A 438 15.36 -12.12 10.07
CA LYS A 438 15.89 -11.01 10.89
C LYS A 438 17.34 -11.31 11.24
N LYS A 439 18.25 -10.34 11.05
CA LYS A 439 19.60 -10.45 11.63
C LYS A 439 19.43 -10.33 13.15
N THR A 440 19.90 -11.33 13.89
CA THR A 440 19.93 -11.26 15.36
C THR A 440 20.66 -9.98 15.77
N PRO A 441 20.11 -9.14 16.67
CA PRO A 441 20.84 -7.98 17.17
C PRO A 441 22.16 -8.47 17.75
N VAL A 442 23.27 -8.07 17.14
CA VAL A 442 24.59 -8.31 17.73
C VAL A 442 24.64 -7.41 18.96
N ALA A 443 24.39 -7.97 20.14
CA ALA A 443 24.67 -7.30 21.39
C ALA A 443 26.13 -6.82 21.32
N ARG A 444 26.35 -5.51 21.30
CA ARG A 444 27.69 -4.93 21.49
C ARG A 444 28.11 -5.26 22.91
N THR A 445 28.69 -6.45 23.10
CA THR A 445 29.41 -6.78 24.31
C THR A 445 30.69 -5.97 24.29
N ASN A 446 30.69 -4.84 25.00
CA ASN A 446 31.93 -4.25 25.49
C ASN A 446 32.59 -5.30 26.37
N THR A 447 33.66 -5.95 25.91
CA THR A 447 34.69 -6.48 26.84
C THR A 447 35.99 -6.79 26.12
N SER A 448 37.04 -6.23 26.69
CA SER A 448 38.44 -6.61 26.55
C SER A 448 38.69 -8.10 26.83
N THR A 449 39.49 -8.70 25.97
CA THR A 449 40.45 -9.82 26.18
C THR A 449 39.97 -11.19 26.68
N SER A 450 40.32 -12.20 25.84
CA SER A 450 40.80 -13.58 26.14
C SER A 450 39.88 -14.81 25.88
N THR A 451 40.11 -15.44 24.72
CA THR A 451 40.26 -16.90 24.40
C THR A 451 39.11 -17.92 24.63
N PRO A 452 39.08 -19.06 23.88
CA PRO A 452 37.91 -19.41 23.07
C PRO A 452 37.21 -20.76 23.38
N ARG A 453 36.07 -20.93 22.68
CA ARG A 453 35.29 -22.15 22.33
C ARG A 453 34.14 -22.53 23.26
N LEU A 454 32.93 -22.39 22.72
CA LEU A 454 31.87 -23.42 22.65
C LEU A 454 30.91 -23.00 21.52
N ASN A 455 30.56 -23.94 20.65
CA ASN A 455 29.67 -23.72 19.50
C ASN A 455 28.29 -23.23 19.96
N PRO A 456 27.72 -22.15 19.40
CA PRO A 456 26.31 -21.87 19.60
C PRO A 456 25.49 -22.76 18.66
N THR A 457 24.68 -23.62 19.27
CA THR A 457 23.53 -24.25 18.65
C THR A 457 22.57 -23.18 18.12
N ILE A 458 22.14 -23.34 16.88
CA ILE A 458 21.15 -22.49 16.22
C ILE A 458 19.80 -22.71 16.93
N ASP A 459 19.35 -21.76 17.72
CA ASP A 459 17.97 -21.73 18.25
C ASP A 459 17.03 -21.22 17.15
N THR A 460 16.20 -22.11 16.61
CA THR A 460 15.28 -21.89 15.48
C THR A 460 13.88 -21.40 15.90
N SER A 461 13.73 -20.61 16.97
CA SER A 461 12.40 -20.38 17.59
C SER A 461 11.76 -19.00 17.38
N THR A 462 12.10 -18.24 16.33
CA THR A 462 11.39 -17.00 15.98
C THR A 462 11.05 -16.92 14.48
N LEU A 463 10.17 -17.82 14.02
CA LEU A 463 9.45 -17.62 12.77
C LEU A 463 8.38 -16.53 12.97
N SER A 464 8.70 -15.28 12.64
CA SER A 464 7.69 -14.22 12.50
C SER A 464 6.98 -14.38 11.14
N SER A 465 5.70 -14.73 11.10
CA SER A 465 4.93 -14.76 9.85
C SER A 465 4.81 -13.35 9.23
N ASN A 466 4.72 -13.29 7.89
CA ASN A 466 4.60 -12.03 7.11
C ASN A 466 3.32 -11.22 7.37
N SER A 467 2.43 -11.73 8.20
CA SER A 467 1.23 -11.05 8.70
C SER A 467 1.52 -9.85 9.59
N SER A 468 2.77 -9.65 10.03
CA SER A 468 3.17 -8.54 10.92
C SER A 468 3.07 -7.14 10.30
N PHE A 469 3.14 -7.02 8.96
CA PHE A 469 3.15 -5.71 8.29
C PHE A 469 1.76 -5.05 8.19
N GLU A 470 0.68 -5.85 8.19
CA GLU A 470 -0.70 -5.39 7.96
C GLU A 470 -1.67 -5.65 9.14
N ASN A 471 -1.23 -6.35 10.18
CA ASN A 471 -2.04 -6.65 11.38
C ASN A 471 -2.17 -5.47 12.36
N ARG A 472 -1.50 -4.34 12.11
CA ARG A 472 -1.39 -3.20 13.05
C ARG A 472 -2.73 -2.58 13.48
N TYR A 473 -3.79 -2.72 12.68
CA TYR A 473 -5.05 -2.00 12.87
C TYR A 473 -6.30 -2.87 12.97
N PHE A 474 -6.21 -4.19 12.77
CA PHE A 474 -7.41 -4.99 12.52
C PHE A 474 -7.35 -6.39 13.15
N GLY A 475 -8.20 -6.59 14.15
CA GLY A 475 -8.42 -7.85 14.86
C GLY A 475 -8.71 -7.59 16.34
N SER A 476 -9.80 -8.14 16.87
CA SER A 476 -10.16 -8.01 18.29
C SER A 476 -9.36 -9.01 19.12
N CYS A 477 -8.22 -8.61 19.71
CA CYS A 477 -7.36 -9.53 20.47
C CYS A 477 -6.88 -8.93 21.81
N PHE A 478 -6.35 -9.79 22.68
CA PHE A 478 -5.86 -9.48 24.02
C PHE A 478 -4.33 -9.51 24.08
N HIS A 479 -3.74 -8.66 24.92
CA HIS A 479 -2.32 -8.76 25.26
C HIS A 479 -2.08 -10.00 26.17
N PRO A 480 -1.01 -10.81 25.98
CA PRO A 480 -0.78 -12.01 26.78
C PRO A 480 -0.62 -11.78 28.28
N GLU A 481 -0.02 -10.66 28.67
CA GLU A 481 0.15 -10.27 30.09
C GLU A 481 -1.11 -9.64 30.72
N SER A 482 -2.15 -9.37 29.93
CA SER A 482 -3.42 -8.91 30.49
C SER A 482 -4.04 -10.01 31.34
N SER A 483 -4.78 -9.61 32.37
CA SER A 483 -5.33 -10.53 33.37
C SER A 483 -6.85 -10.64 33.23
N ILE A 484 -7.37 -11.87 33.30
CA ILE A 484 -8.81 -12.14 33.27
C ILE A 484 -9.26 -12.82 34.57
N LEU A 485 -10.53 -12.67 34.89
CA LEU A 485 -11.15 -13.30 36.05
C LEU A 485 -11.56 -14.75 35.71
N MET A 486 -11.17 -15.68 36.56
CA MET A 486 -11.52 -17.09 36.47
C MET A 486 -12.83 -17.38 37.22
N ALA A 487 -13.48 -18.52 36.96
CA ALA A 487 -14.75 -18.88 37.59
C ALA A 487 -14.65 -19.09 39.12
N ASP A 488 -13.47 -19.46 39.62
CA ASP A 488 -13.18 -19.63 41.04
C ASP A 488 -12.83 -18.30 41.74
N GLY A 489 -12.91 -17.17 41.03
CA GLY A 489 -12.55 -15.84 41.52
C GLY A 489 -11.05 -15.55 41.49
N SER A 490 -10.20 -16.50 41.08
CA SER A 490 -8.78 -16.25 40.87
C SER A 490 -8.55 -15.41 39.60
N VAL A 491 -7.34 -14.87 39.47
CA VAL A 491 -6.92 -14.07 38.31
C VAL A 491 -5.83 -14.84 37.56
N LYS A 492 -5.97 -14.94 36.25
CA LYS A 492 -4.99 -15.61 35.37
C LYS A 492 -4.61 -14.68 34.22
N THR A 493 -3.33 -14.68 33.85
CA THR A 493 -2.90 -13.96 32.64
C THR A 493 -3.39 -14.68 31.39
N VAL A 494 -3.85 -13.91 30.41
CA VAL A 494 -4.42 -14.36 29.14
C VAL A 494 -3.50 -15.37 28.45
N GLY A 495 -2.18 -15.13 28.43
CA GLY A 495 -1.20 -16.02 27.81
C GLY A 495 -1.02 -17.38 28.51
N LYS A 496 -1.49 -17.53 29.75
CA LYS A 496 -1.46 -18.78 30.54
C LYS A 496 -2.78 -19.55 30.51
N VAL A 497 -3.83 -18.97 29.95
CA VAL A 497 -5.13 -19.64 29.80
C VAL A 497 -5.00 -20.79 28.82
N ARG A 498 -5.61 -21.94 29.12
CA ARG A 498 -5.58 -23.15 28.29
C ARG A 498 -6.98 -23.71 28.11
N LYS A 499 -7.17 -24.57 27.11
CA LYS A 499 -8.42 -25.30 26.92
C LYS A 499 -8.81 -26.06 28.19
N GLY A 500 -10.10 -26.00 28.51
CA GLY A 500 -10.67 -26.58 29.74
C GLY A 500 -10.64 -25.64 30.94
N ASP A 501 -9.91 -24.52 30.88
CA ASP A 501 -10.05 -23.47 31.89
C ASP A 501 -11.47 -22.90 31.88
N ILE A 502 -11.99 -22.58 33.06
CA ILE A 502 -13.33 -22.00 33.24
C ILE A 502 -13.17 -20.53 33.61
N VAL A 503 -13.62 -19.64 32.73
CA VAL A 503 -13.48 -18.19 32.85
C VAL A 503 -14.78 -17.55 33.32
N SER A 504 -14.67 -16.43 34.05
CA SER A 504 -15.82 -15.61 34.42
C SER A 504 -16.24 -14.73 33.25
N CYS A 505 -17.54 -14.68 33.02
CA CYS A 505 -18.18 -13.96 31.93
C CYS A 505 -19.20 -12.94 32.46
N GLY A 506 -19.61 -12.02 31.58
CA GLY A 506 -20.63 -11.02 31.89
C GLY A 506 -21.91 -11.60 32.50
N ASP A 507 -22.52 -10.83 33.41
CA ASP A 507 -23.77 -11.16 34.10
C ASP A 507 -23.67 -12.38 35.04
N ASN A 508 -22.52 -12.52 35.73
CA ASN A 508 -22.22 -13.61 36.67
C ASN A 508 -22.33 -15.02 36.06
N ARG A 509 -21.99 -15.13 34.78
CA ARG A 509 -21.95 -16.41 34.05
C ARG A 509 -20.52 -16.91 33.95
N VAL A 510 -20.36 -18.16 33.55
CA VAL A 510 -19.04 -18.78 33.35
C VAL A 510 -19.02 -19.55 32.04
N ALA A 511 -17.85 -19.68 31.42
CA ALA A 511 -17.67 -20.41 30.18
C ALA A 511 -16.39 -21.26 30.20
N THR A 512 -16.39 -22.37 29.47
CA THR A 512 -15.21 -23.21 29.28
C THR A 512 -14.46 -22.78 28.03
N VAL A 513 -13.15 -22.62 28.15
CA VAL A 513 -12.27 -22.33 27.01
C VAL A 513 -12.19 -23.57 26.12
N ARG A 514 -12.69 -23.47 24.88
CA ARG A 514 -12.57 -24.53 23.86
C ARG A 514 -11.22 -24.49 23.17
N CYS A 515 -10.74 -23.30 22.86
CA CYS A 515 -9.48 -23.10 22.15
C CYS A 515 -8.91 -21.71 22.46
N VAL A 516 -7.57 -21.64 22.55
CA VAL A 516 -6.82 -20.40 22.65
C VAL A 516 -6.04 -20.20 21.36
N THR A 517 -6.21 -19.05 20.72
CA THR A 517 -5.52 -18.70 19.48
C THR A 517 -4.39 -17.73 19.78
N PHE A 518 -3.19 -18.04 19.32
CA PHE A 518 -2.04 -17.13 19.35
C PHE A 518 -1.77 -16.60 17.94
N SER A 519 -1.75 -15.28 17.80
CA SER A 519 -1.53 -14.62 16.52
C SER A 519 -0.27 -13.76 16.61
N PRO A 520 0.84 -14.16 15.97
CA PRO A 520 2.02 -13.32 15.84
C PRO A 520 1.76 -12.18 14.85
N GLY A 521 2.39 -11.03 15.10
CA GLY A 521 2.25 -9.81 14.30
C GLY A 521 2.44 -8.58 15.17
N LEU A 522 2.70 -7.42 14.58
CA LEU A 522 2.79 -6.18 15.34
C LEU A 522 1.39 -5.56 15.46
N PHE A 523 0.91 -5.38 16.69
CA PHE A 523 -0.44 -4.88 16.98
C PHE A 523 -0.39 -3.61 17.83
N GLU A 524 -1.21 -2.61 17.47
CA GLU A 524 -1.46 -1.45 18.34
C GLU A 524 -2.37 -1.87 19.50
N MET A 525 -1.86 -1.75 20.71
CA MET A 525 -2.54 -2.06 21.95
C MET A 525 -2.94 -0.76 22.67
N VAL A 526 -4.11 -0.78 23.28
CA VAL A 526 -4.62 0.28 24.14
C VAL A 526 -4.69 -0.24 25.56
N ASP A 527 -4.01 0.46 26.47
CA ASP A 527 -4.10 0.15 27.89
C ASP A 527 -5.29 0.86 28.52
N ILE A 528 -6.16 0.06 29.14
CA ILE A 528 -7.27 0.51 29.97
C ILE A 528 -6.95 0.09 31.42
N ASP A 529 -6.16 0.92 32.11
CA ASP A 529 -5.85 0.74 33.53
C ASP A 529 -5.21 -0.63 33.83
N GLY A 530 -4.13 -0.93 33.11
CA GLY A 530 -3.36 -2.18 33.22
C GLY A 530 -4.00 -3.40 32.55
N PHE A 531 -5.14 -3.22 31.87
CA PHE A 531 -5.72 -4.23 30.98
C PHE A 531 -5.55 -3.78 29.53
N SER A 532 -4.71 -4.50 28.78
CA SER A 532 -4.29 -4.13 27.43
C SER A 532 -4.89 -5.05 26.36
N LEU A 533 -5.46 -4.44 25.33
CA LEU A 533 -6.16 -5.09 24.21
C LEU A 533 -6.01 -4.25 22.94
N THR A 534 -6.30 -4.82 21.77
CA THR A 534 -6.15 -4.09 20.50
C THR A 534 -7.10 -2.90 20.42
N SER A 535 -6.70 -1.86 19.67
CA SER A 535 -7.42 -0.57 19.62
C SER A 535 -8.87 -0.66 19.12
N THR A 536 -9.18 -1.71 18.35
CA THR A 536 -10.51 -2.02 17.79
C THR A 536 -11.16 -3.25 18.42
N HIS A 537 -10.72 -3.71 19.60
CA HIS A 537 -11.37 -4.81 20.30
C HIS A 537 -12.69 -4.35 20.97
N PRO A 538 -13.87 -4.84 20.57
CA PRO A 538 -15.14 -4.40 21.17
C PRO A 538 -15.21 -4.71 22.67
N ILE A 539 -15.50 -3.67 23.46
CA ILE A 539 -15.75 -3.80 24.90
C ILE A 539 -17.06 -3.10 25.27
N ARG A 540 -17.67 -3.50 26.40
CA ARG A 540 -18.80 -2.75 26.95
C ARG A 540 -18.30 -1.39 27.47
N SER A 541 -19.16 -0.37 27.34
CA SER A 541 -18.91 0.94 27.95
C SER A 541 -18.56 0.79 29.43
N LEU A 542 -17.58 1.57 29.87
CA LEU A 542 -17.18 1.62 31.28
C LEU A 542 -18.16 2.47 32.11
N ASP A 543 -19.06 3.22 31.47
CA ASP A 543 -20.16 3.90 32.14
C ASP A 543 -21.27 2.89 32.45
N PRO A 544 -21.58 2.62 33.73
CA PRO A 544 -22.60 1.65 34.13
C PRO A 544 -24.02 2.02 33.65
N ASN A 545 -24.26 3.27 33.23
CA ASN A 545 -25.55 3.70 32.71
C ASN A 545 -25.68 3.50 31.19
N GLU A 546 -24.60 3.13 30.49
CA GLU A 546 -24.59 2.95 29.05
C GLU A 546 -24.41 1.48 28.66
N ASN A 547 -25.49 0.86 28.17
CA ASN A 547 -25.44 -0.51 27.67
C ASN A 547 -25.03 -0.59 26.19
N LYS A 548 -23.85 -0.06 25.83
CA LYS A 548 -23.33 -0.02 24.45
C LYS A 548 -21.94 -0.64 24.31
N TRP A 549 -21.61 -1.06 23.09
CA TRP A 549 -20.27 -1.50 22.70
C TRP A 549 -19.45 -0.29 22.23
N VAL A 550 -18.19 -0.23 22.63
CA VAL A 550 -17.25 0.85 22.30
C VAL A 550 -15.87 0.26 21.99
N TYR A 551 -15.01 1.05 21.36
CA TYR A 551 -13.62 0.67 21.14
C TYR A 551 -12.68 1.26 22.21
N PRO A 552 -11.64 0.51 22.63
CA PRO A 552 -10.62 0.98 23.56
C PRO A 552 -9.97 2.30 23.15
N LYS A 553 -9.76 2.50 21.85
CA LYS A 553 -9.16 3.73 21.30
C LYS A 553 -9.96 5.00 21.64
N ASP A 554 -11.26 4.86 21.87
CA ASP A 554 -12.17 5.97 22.19
C ASP A 554 -12.21 6.25 23.72
N ILE A 555 -11.63 5.36 24.54
CA ILE A 555 -11.64 5.45 26.01
C ILE A 555 -10.30 5.94 26.56
N SER A 556 -9.20 5.42 26.03
CA SER A 556 -7.85 5.70 26.51
C SER A 556 -6.99 6.19 25.36
N SER A 557 -6.00 7.04 25.64
CA SER A 557 -4.95 7.48 24.72
C SER A 557 -3.61 6.78 24.95
N ASN A 558 -3.52 5.89 25.95
CA ASN A 558 -2.31 5.11 26.21
C ASN A 558 -2.16 4.04 25.11
N ARG A 559 -1.04 4.08 24.39
CA ARG A 559 -0.77 3.21 23.23
C ARG A 559 0.57 2.52 23.43
N SER A 560 0.61 1.23 23.12
CA SER A 560 1.83 0.44 23.03
C SER A 560 1.75 -0.50 21.83
N GLU A 561 2.89 -1.02 21.39
CA GLU A 561 2.94 -2.05 20.36
C GLU A 561 3.38 -3.37 20.97
N TYR A 562 2.84 -4.47 20.44
CA TYR A 562 3.19 -5.80 20.91
C TYR A 562 3.15 -6.81 19.77
N ASP A 563 4.03 -7.82 19.81
CA ASP A 563 4.36 -8.70 18.68
C ASP A 563 3.57 -10.02 18.64
N GLN A 564 2.68 -10.24 19.62
CA GLN A 564 1.82 -11.41 19.69
C GLN A 564 0.53 -11.12 20.45
N VAL A 565 -0.61 -11.47 19.88
CA VAL A 565 -1.90 -11.33 20.56
C VAL A 565 -2.59 -12.67 20.76
N VAL A 566 -3.50 -12.71 21.73
CA VAL A 566 -4.28 -13.90 22.09
C VAL A 566 -5.76 -13.64 21.86
N ASN A 567 -6.50 -14.66 21.46
CA ASN A 567 -7.96 -14.64 21.47
C ASN A 567 -8.52 -15.99 21.91
N PHE A 568 -9.80 -16.03 22.23
CA PHE A 568 -10.47 -17.19 22.83
C PHE A 568 -11.67 -17.61 22.01
N LEU A 569 -11.82 -18.93 21.86
CA LEU A 569 -13.08 -19.56 21.51
C LEU A 569 -13.64 -20.23 22.77
N LEU A 570 -14.84 -19.81 23.17
CA LEU A 570 -15.56 -20.34 24.32
C LEU A 570 -16.65 -21.32 23.89
N ASP A 571 -17.15 -22.13 24.81
CA ASP A 571 -18.30 -23.01 24.60
C ASP A 571 -19.65 -22.27 24.69
N ALA A 572 -19.71 -21.24 25.52
CA ALA A 572 -20.85 -20.37 25.72
C ALA A 572 -20.40 -18.99 26.21
N HIS A 573 -21.35 -18.05 26.36
CA HIS A 573 -21.18 -16.78 27.07
C HIS A 573 -19.92 -15.98 26.67
N HIS A 574 -19.87 -15.56 25.41
CA HIS A 574 -18.72 -14.97 24.72
C HIS A 574 -18.30 -13.54 25.18
N GLU A 575 -18.50 -13.19 26.44
CA GLU A 575 -18.11 -11.91 27.03
C GLU A 575 -17.24 -12.15 28.27
N ILE A 576 -15.90 -12.14 28.13
CA ILE A 576 -14.97 -12.39 29.25
C ILE A 576 -14.71 -11.13 30.07
N LEU A 577 -14.31 -11.33 31.34
CA LEU A 577 -14.03 -10.24 32.28
C LEU A 577 -12.53 -9.98 32.42
N GLY A 578 -12.07 -8.86 31.88
CA GLY A 578 -10.72 -8.33 32.07
C GLY A 578 -10.57 -7.59 33.41
N VAL A 579 -9.47 -7.88 34.11
CA VAL A 579 -9.15 -7.30 35.42
C VAL A 579 -8.34 -6.03 35.25
N ARG A 580 -8.79 -4.95 35.90
CA ARG A 580 -8.10 -3.66 35.92
C ARG A 580 -7.26 -3.49 37.17
N SER A 581 -6.22 -2.67 37.08
CA SER A 581 -5.24 -2.47 38.15
C SER A 581 -5.75 -1.58 39.29
N ARG A 582 -6.53 -0.53 38.97
CA ARG A 582 -7.01 0.45 39.98
C ARG A 582 -8.51 0.41 40.20
N SER A 583 -9.29 -0.11 39.25
CA SER A 583 -10.75 -0.21 39.36
C SER A 583 -11.20 -1.63 39.71
N LEU A 584 -12.20 -1.73 40.58
CA LEU A 584 -12.87 -3.01 40.91
C LEU A 584 -13.86 -3.46 39.83
N THR A 585 -14.24 -2.57 38.89
CA THR A 585 -15.15 -2.90 37.80
C THR A 585 -14.36 -3.52 36.64
N PRO A 586 -14.66 -4.78 36.26
CA PRO A 586 -13.95 -5.43 35.16
C PRO A 586 -14.33 -4.85 33.80
N VAL A 587 -13.43 -4.98 32.83
CA VAL A 587 -13.74 -4.69 31.41
C VAL A 587 -14.43 -5.91 30.81
N ARG A 588 -15.63 -5.76 30.25
CA ARG A 588 -16.31 -6.84 29.54
C ARG A 588 -15.90 -6.82 28.07
N CYS A 589 -15.28 -7.90 27.60
CA CYS A 589 -14.69 -8.00 26.27
C CYS A 589 -15.31 -9.16 25.49
N CYS A 590 -15.59 -8.97 24.20
CA CYS A 590 -16.08 -10.07 23.37
C CYS A 590 -15.00 -11.12 23.07
N THR A 591 -15.41 -12.33 22.72
CA THR A 591 -14.52 -13.41 22.24
C THR A 591 -14.98 -13.89 20.87
N LEU A 592 -14.25 -14.83 20.26
CA LEU A 592 -14.61 -15.38 18.95
C LEU A 592 -15.97 -16.09 18.97
N ALA A 593 -16.65 -16.07 17.83
CA ALA A 593 -17.96 -16.68 17.58
C ALA A 593 -19.08 -16.17 18.52
N HIS A 594 -19.02 -14.90 18.92
CA HIS A 594 -19.91 -14.35 19.95
C HIS A 594 -21.40 -14.27 19.58
N GLY A 595 -21.75 -14.24 18.29
CA GLY A 595 -23.15 -14.19 17.82
C GLY A 595 -23.90 -12.89 18.15
N LEU A 596 -23.18 -11.86 18.61
CA LEU A 596 -23.74 -10.57 19.03
C LEU A 596 -23.86 -9.61 17.84
N LYS A 597 -24.85 -8.73 17.89
CA LYS A 597 -25.15 -7.73 16.85
C LYS A 597 -25.07 -6.31 17.38
N GLY A 598 -24.78 -5.36 16.49
CA GLY A 598 -24.63 -3.94 16.81
C GLY A 598 -23.47 -3.29 16.06
N GLU A 599 -23.49 -1.97 15.96
CA GLU A 599 -22.59 -1.17 15.11
C GLU A 599 -21.08 -1.41 15.35
N VAL A 600 -20.69 -1.68 16.60
CA VAL A 600 -19.29 -1.89 16.99
C VAL A 600 -18.90 -3.37 17.07
N ILE A 601 -19.86 -4.24 17.38
CA ILE A 601 -19.60 -5.65 17.77
C ILE A 601 -19.92 -6.64 16.64
N GLU A 602 -20.81 -6.30 15.73
CA GLU A 602 -21.23 -7.21 14.66
C GLU A 602 -20.09 -7.42 13.65
N HIS A 603 -19.81 -8.68 13.35
CA HIS A 603 -18.72 -9.04 12.45
C HIS A 603 -19.05 -10.31 11.64
N ASP A 604 -18.98 -10.22 10.32
CA ASP A 604 -19.46 -11.25 9.36
C ASP A 604 -18.74 -12.61 9.42
N TYR A 605 -17.52 -12.61 9.96
CA TYR A 605 -16.71 -13.80 10.20
C TYR A 605 -16.45 -14.06 11.69
N LEU A 606 -15.67 -13.21 12.38
CA LEU A 606 -15.25 -13.38 13.77
C LEU A 606 -16.42 -13.49 14.77
N GLY A 607 -17.55 -12.84 14.49
CA GLY A 607 -18.75 -12.88 15.32
C GLY A 607 -19.67 -14.07 15.04
N THR A 608 -19.31 -14.97 14.13
CA THR A 608 -20.18 -16.07 13.66
C THR A 608 -19.51 -17.42 13.81
N ASP A 609 -20.28 -18.51 13.68
CA ASP A 609 -19.73 -19.87 13.67
C ASP A 609 -18.76 -20.18 12.52
N LYS A 610 -18.62 -19.28 11.52
CA LYS A 610 -17.63 -19.46 10.45
C LYS A 610 -16.22 -19.61 11.01
N VAL A 611 -15.83 -18.74 11.96
CA VAL A 611 -14.51 -18.82 12.59
C VAL A 611 -14.34 -20.13 13.37
N THR A 612 -15.37 -20.60 14.07
CA THR A 612 -15.35 -21.88 14.77
C THR A 612 -15.06 -23.03 13.82
N ARG A 613 -15.77 -23.11 12.69
CA ARG A 613 -15.62 -24.19 11.71
C ARG A 613 -14.23 -24.21 11.06
N ASP A 614 -13.61 -23.05 10.89
CA ASP A 614 -12.28 -22.98 10.28
C ASP A 614 -11.17 -23.25 11.30
N LEU A 615 -11.31 -22.79 12.55
CA LEU A 615 -10.39 -23.15 13.63
C LEU A 615 -10.40 -24.67 13.89
N GLU A 616 -11.56 -25.32 13.83
CA GLU A 616 -11.70 -26.78 14.00
C GLU A 616 -10.92 -27.60 12.96
N LYS A 617 -10.62 -27.02 11.79
CA LYS A 617 -9.82 -27.66 10.73
C LYS A 617 -8.32 -27.52 10.95
N ILE A 618 -7.87 -26.65 11.86
CA ILE A 618 -6.45 -26.37 12.07
C ILE A 618 -5.81 -27.47 12.93
N PRO A 619 -4.66 -28.04 12.51
CA PRO A 619 -3.90 -28.99 13.32
C PRO A 619 -3.57 -28.40 14.70
N GLY A 620 -3.86 -29.15 15.76
CA GLY A 620 -3.69 -28.69 17.15
C GLY A 620 -4.95 -28.15 17.82
N PHE A 621 -6.06 -27.93 17.10
CA PHE A 621 -7.32 -27.48 17.70
C PHE A 621 -7.80 -28.40 18.83
N TYR A 622 -7.70 -29.72 18.65
CA TYR A 622 -8.06 -30.69 19.68
C TYR A 622 -7.17 -30.61 20.93
N CYS A 623 -5.91 -30.19 20.78
CA CYS A 623 -4.99 -29.89 21.89
C CYS A 623 -5.32 -28.56 22.58
N GLY A 624 -6.12 -27.70 21.95
CA GLY A 624 -6.72 -26.51 22.57
C GLY A 624 -5.89 -25.23 22.54
N VAL A 625 -4.71 -25.28 21.92
CA VAL A 625 -3.86 -24.11 21.68
C VAL A 625 -3.37 -24.18 20.24
N ILE A 626 -3.59 -23.13 19.47
CA ILE A 626 -3.22 -23.06 18.06
C ILE A 626 -2.62 -21.70 17.73
N SER A 627 -1.58 -21.71 16.90
CA SER A 627 -1.01 -20.51 16.31
C SER A 627 -1.66 -20.25 14.96
N VAL A 628 -2.27 -19.08 14.80
CA VAL A 628 -3.12 -18.77 13.65
C VAL A 628 -2.86 -17.39 13.08
N CYS A 629 -3.11 -17.24 11.79
CA CYS A 629 -3.20 -15.95 11.13
C CYS A 629 -4.60 -15.80 10.55
N PHE A 630 -5.27 -14.69 10.86
CA PHE A 630 -6.55 -14.36 10.23
C PHE A 630 -6.29 -13.84 8.80
N THR A 631 -7.11 -14.29 7.85
CA THR A 631 -7.02 -13.89 6.43
C THR A 631 -8.15 -12.93 6.07
N ARG A 632 -7.97 -12.16 5.00
CA ARG A 632 -8.89 -11.09 4.59
C ARG A 632 -9.47 -11.32 3.21
N GLU A 633 -10.66 -10.76 3.02
CA GLU A 633 -11.23 -10.43 1.71
C GLU A 633 -11.59 -8.94 1.78
N HIS A 634 -10.92 -8.12 0.97
CA HIS A 634 -10.99 -6.66 1.05
C HIS A 634 -10.57 -6.13 2.43
N GLU A 635 -11.38 -5.27 3.07
CA GLU A 635 -11.10 -4.70 4.40
C GLU A 635 -11.54 -5.60 5.56
N TYR A 636 -12.17 -6.75 5.29
CA TYR A 636 -12.81 -7.58 6.30
C TYR A 636 -12.06 -8.89 6.55
N ILE A 637 -11.95 -9.27 7.82
CA ILE A 637 -11.47 -10.61 8.18
C ILE A 637 -12.51 -11.62 7.70
N SER A 638 -12.09 -12.56 6.86
CA SER A 638 -12.98 -13.52 6.19
C SER A 638 -12.57 -14.98 6.39
N GLY A 639 -11.40 -15.23 6.97
CA GLY A 639 -10.87 -16.58 7.17
C GLY A 639 -9.78 -16.66 8.23
N VAL A 640 -9.27 -17.87 8.45
CA VAL A 640 -8.15 -18.14 9.36
C VAL A 640 -7.32 -19.32 8.83
N VAL A 641 -6.00 -19.21 8.95
CA VAL A 641 -5.03 -20.25 8.54
C VAL A 641 -4.07 -20.56 9.68
N SER A 642 -3.52 -21.78 9.66
CA SER A 642 -2.49 -22.22 10.59
C SER A 642 -1.13 -21.59 10.27
N ILE A 643 -0.30 -21.36 11.29
CA ILE A 643 1.09 -20.86 11.15
C ILE A 643 2.12 -22.00 11.24
N VAL A 644 1.66 -23.25 11.39
CA VAL A 644 2.53 -24.43 11.56
C VAL A 644 3.41 -24.69 10.34
#